data_AF-A0A976EHX0-F1
#
_entry.id   AF-A0A976EHX0-F1
#
_cell.length_a   1.000
_cell.length_b   1.000
_cell.length_c   1.000
_cell.angle_alpha   90.00
_cell.angle_beta   90.00
_cell.angle_gamma   90.00
#
_symmetry.space_group_name_H-M   'P 1'
#
loop_
_entity.id
_entity.type
_entity.pdbx_description
1 polymer ?
#
loop_
_entity_poly.entity_id
_entity_poly.type
_entity_poly.pdbx_seq_one_letter_code
_entity_poly.pdbx_strand_id
1 'polypeptide(L)'
;MTASLAALCLASPVAALCNFDIDDSGGTPNASVDGLLLVRHMAGLRGDRLTDGAIQASSKRRVATDIQTFIGTQIFDIDGNGTQDPLTDGLIITRYLQGITGPALVKGALGKNATRTDPTDVLNYLKSIDGCGNTPSLVLSQAFPIEVFGEVGTEKSVTLSLTAAQASSAQRLWLQTHNIRYATKASIKINGGAWLALNNTTAQMVGTNLTYGGIGGSLATLKMSIPVAAGLLTEGQNTITFKFNETNNVSMGYRVIGLNLLNSAGARLIPASGFTHSDPASWTGPSTTTADINAGKALWATAQLKAHFDPPGNTAPNIIAKCADCHTATGFDLKYFGYSNNAIIERSKFHGLSQTQGEQIASYIRSLPVKAVGRPWNPPYQPGPGTSSKPNDEWAAGAGIDNVLDDDWDTIQHIFPNGIKRDALMVGDTTKFKRFDTHDVPIAFQLPDWNHWLPEVHPYDAFGKTWAENTPNFKQYENLKTLLTGKTEAQIQEWFRTSNNGEGRGKPFARGLWAMLQWGQESPDDGGGMGVEQALFRLPPEAFDQRPGNQRTRTVPNGSGETGRVRQTEGARKIYSLVQWRMTKQFDIHEGFGLTSMGPYVNTGGMGPFRADLAGPRMWVGANRSVFDASPFLSALDYEFTGSSSGDNAFNFDYLSNAWYQLQLILNPGHRSAYDHSAVDWGYAHGFLSGFNRLTDMKQSARNLIWSLKGMDEGDNDRGPNRSDGWSFRRGGMDSALGFVDDIPQPATGYTSRAWVVSPTAEAKQVHTLLRQVWLEKVASWLPIQMSQYTQGEALEGGNPYPGGPFLGNPKSGDEDGGIFNRPDFVLTASPSPETRSRSFAYGTDTMMLEYKQRGTYPAAMQNGYATWAQAVWPGIVGNAAPQNDWLKYRVGTVGTAPSSAPLVSAGTTANSVNVSWSSVAGAQSYNVKRADSPSGPFLTIAYFRTGNSYSETVPMAGTGRTYYYRITTNTAAGESLDSASASIQR
;
A
#
# COMPACT_ATOMS: atom_id res chain seq x y z
N MET A 1 -74.17 33.63 -2.16
CA MET A 1 -74.91 32.42 -2.57
C MET A 1 -74.00 31.63 -3.49
N THR A 2 -73.15 30.77 -2.93
CA THR A 2 -73.37 29.30 -2.77
C THR A 2 -73.34 28.56 -4.10
N ALA A 3 -72.23 27.87 -4.39
CA ALA A 3 -72.17 26.78 -5.35
C ALA A 3 -71.61 25.54 -4.61
N SER A 4 -72.43 24.49 -4.59
CA SER A 4 -72.23 23.22 -3.88
C SER A 4 -71.31 22.25 -4.62
N LEU A 5 -70.69 21.39 -3.82
CA LEU A 5 -69.83 20.26 -4.16
C LEU A 5 -70.46 19.28 -5.17
N ALA A 6 -69.62 18.77 -6.09
CA ALA A 6 -69.76 17.46 -6.70
C ALA A 6 -68.43 16.70 -6.53
N ALA A 7 -68.51 15.50 -5.97
CA ALA A 7 -67.39 14.63 -5.64
C ALA A 7 -66.76 14.01 -6.90
N LEU A 8 -65.43 14.12 -7.03
CA LEU A 8 -64.64 13.23 -7.88
C LEU A 8 -63.99 12.18 -6.98
N CYS A 9 -64.40 10.93 -7.17
CA CYS A 9 -63.83 9.76 -6.51
C CYS A 9 -62.40 9.55 -7.04
N LEU A 10 -61.39 9.79 -6.21
CA LEU A 10 -60.01 9.38 -6.49
C LEU A 10 -59.92 7.86 -6.24
N ALA A 11 -59.69 7.09 -7.30
CA ALA A 11 -59.23 5.72 -7.18
C ALA A 11 -57.91 5.71 -6.38
N SER A 12 -57.82 4.86 -5.35
CA SER A 12 -56.58 4.61 -4.63
C SER A 12 -55.48 4.17 -5.61
N PRO A 13 -54.22 4.61 -5.45
CA PRO A 13 -53.13 4.11 -6.26
C PRO A 13 -52.99 2.61 -6.01
N VAL A 14 -52.98 1.83 -7.10
CA VAL A 14 -52.57 0.41 -7.05
C VAL A 14 -51.14 0.39 -6.50
N ALA A 15 -50.94 -0.26 -5.35
CA ALA A 15 -49.60 -0.44 -4.78
C ALA A 15 -48.70 -1.12 -5.83
N ALA A 16 -47.51 -0.57 -6.07
CA ALA A 16 -46.51 -1.22 -6.92
C ALA A 16 -46.20 -2.62 -6.35
N LEU A 17 -46.22 -3.63 -7.21
CA LEU A 17 -45.94 -5.02 -6.83
C LEU A 17 -44.46 -5.17 -6.44
N CYS A 18 -44.21 -5.80 -5.29
CA CYS A 18 -42.90 -6.16 -4.77
C CYS A 18 -42.42 -7.45 -5.44
N ASN A 19 -41.48 -7.35 -6.38
CA ASN A 19 -41.11 -8.44 -7.29
C ASN A 19 -40.29 -9.55 -6.62
N PHE A 20 -39.53 -9.24 -5.55
CA PHE A 20 -38.77 -10.24 -4.80
C PHE A 20 -39.48 -10.75 -3.53
N ASP A 21 -40.66 -10.25 -3.17
CA ASP A 21 -41.51 -10.84 -2.11
C ASP A 21 -42.37 -11.94 -2.74
N ILE A 22 -41.76 -13.10 -2.97
CA ILE A 22 -42.36 -14.24 -3.65
C ILE A 22 -43.54 -14.81 -2.84
N ASP A 23 -43.46 -14.80 -1.52
CA ASP A 23 -44.48 -15.36 -0.62
C ASP A 23 -45.56 -14.35 -0.17
N ASP A 24 -45.47 -13.09 -0.61
CA ASP A 24 -46.36 -11.98 -0.20
C ASP A 24 -46.43 -11.83 1.33
N SER A 25 -45.26 -11.74 1.94
CA SER A 25 -45.07 -11.47 3.35
C SER A 25 -45.30 -10.01 3.76
N GLY A 26 -45.75 -9.16 2.83
CA GLY A 26 -46.14 -7.78 3.09
C GLY A 26 -45.08 -6.75 2.68
N GLY A 27 -44.33 -7.02 1.62
CA GLY A 27 -43.28 -6.16 1.11
C GLY A 27 -41.92 -6.38 1.78
N THR A 28 -41.69 -7.55 2.38
CA THR A 28 -40.46 -7.90 3.12
C THR A 28 -39.72 -9.10 2.53
N PRO A 29 -39.04 -8.95 1.37
CA PRO A 29 -38.26 -10.01 0.76
C PRO A 29 -37.20 -10.59 1.71
N ASN A 30 -37.06 -11.91 1.75
CA ASN A 30 -36.13 -12.64 2.60
C ASN A 30 -35.43 -13.76 1.80
N ALA A 31 -34.10 -13.78 1.82
CA ALA A 31 -33.30 -14.78 1.12
C ALA A 31 -33.63 -16.24 1.50
N SER A 32 -33.98 -16.50 2.76
CA SER A 32 -34.28 -17.85 3.27
C SER A 32 -35.66 -18.38 2.87
N VAL A 33 -36.56 -17.49 2.44
CA VAL A 33 -37.93 -17.83 2.01
C VAL A 33 -38.07 -17.53 0.53
N ASP A 34 -38.04 -16.26 0.14
CA ASP A 34 -38.23 -15.79 -1.23
C ASP A 34 -37.10 -16.22 -2.17
N GLY A 35 -35.84 -16.06 -1.74
CA GLY A 35 -34.69 -16.55 -2.50
C GLY A 35 -34.74 -18.06 -2.71
N LEU A 36 -35.15 -18.80 -1.67
CA LEU A 36 -35.31 -20.25 -1.74
C LEU A 36 -36.45 -20.67 -2.67
N LEU A 37 -37.62 -20.02 -2.59
CA LEU A 37 -38.77 -20.28 -3.46
C LEU A 37 -38.40 -20.01 -4.93
N LEU A 38 -37.69 -18.91 -5.20
CA LEU A 38 -37.25 -18.54 -6.54
C LEU A 38 -36.24 -19.53 -7.13
N VAL A 39 -35.20 -19.89 -6.37
CA VAL A 39 -34.20 -20.87 -6.78
C VAL A 39 -34.83 -22.24 -7.03
N ARG A 40 -35.75 -22.68 -6.17
CA ARG A 40 -36.49 -23.95 -6.36
C ARG A 40 -37.34 -23.91 -7.62
N HIS A 41 -38.02 -22.80 -7.88
CA HIS A 41 -38.81 -22.63 -9.10
C HIS A 41 -37.95 -22.69 -10.36
N MET A 42 -36.85 -21.95 -10.40
CA MET A 42 -35.87 -21.94 -11.51
C MET A 42 -35.24 -23.33 -11.71
N ALA A 43 -35.02 -24.08 -10.63
CA ALA A 43 -34.56 -25.47 -10.67
C ALA A 43 -35.64 -26.48 -11.10
N GLY A 44 -36.83 -26.03 -11.50
CA GLY A 44 -37.92 -26.90 -12.01
C GLY A 44 -38.75 -27.59 -10.91
N LEU A 45 -38.59 -27.24 -9.64
CA LEU A 45 -39.38 -27.82 -8.55
C LEU A 45 -40.80 -27.23 -8.52
N ARG A 46 -41.79 -28.09 -8.26
CA ARG A 46 -43.23 -27.81 -8.35
C ARG A 46 -43.97 -28.53 -7.22
N GLY A 47 -45.22 -28.15 -6.95
CA GLY A 47 -46.03 -28.73 -5.87
C GLY A 47 -45.35 -28.57 -4.50
N ASP A 48 -45.48 -29.57 -3.63
CA ASP A 48 -44.90 -29.52 -2.27
C ASP A 48 -43.39 -29.28 -2.27
N ARG A 49 -42.66 -29.76 -3.30
CA ARG A 49 -41.21 -29.55 -3.43
C ARG A 49 -40.82 -28.08 -3.63
N LEU A 50 -41.75 -27.25 -4.08
CA LEU A 50 -41.54 -25.81 -4.18
C LEU A 50 -41.65 -25.16 -2.80
N THR A 51 -42.68 -25.51 -2.02
CA THR A 51 -43.10 -24.80 -0.80
C THR A 51 -42.62 -25.41 0.52
N ASP A 52 -42.19 -26.67 0.54
CA ASP A 52 -41.86 -27.39 1.78
C ASP A 52 -40.73 -26.71 2.57
N GLY A 53 -41.01 -26.32 3.81
CA GLY A 53 -40.10 -25.57 4.68
C GLY A 53 -39.74 -24.16 4.18
N ALA A 54 -40.41 -23.65 3.14
CA ALA A 54 -40.14 -22.35 2.51
C ALA A 54 -41.37 -21.42 2.53
N ILE A 55 -42.26 -21.59 3.53
CA ILE A 55 -43.43 -20.76 3.78
C ILE A 55 -43.44 -20.39 5.27
N GLN A 56 -43.72 -19.13 5.59
CA GLN A 56 -43.70 -18.57 6.94
C GLN A 56 -45.11 -18.15 7.42
N ALA A 57 -45.22 -17.71 8.68
CA ALA A 57 -46.49 -17.30 9.26
C ALA A 57 -47.08 -16.03 8.59
N SER A 58 -46.22 -15.15 8.07
CA SER A 58 -46.60 -13.92 7.36
C SER A 58 -46.95 -14.14 5.88
N SER A 59 -46.60 -15.27 5.27
CA SER A 59 -46.84 -15.53 3.84
C SER A 59 -48.33 -15.49 3.52
N LYS A 60 -48.71 -14.76 2.48
CA LYS A 60 -50.07 -14.80 1.92
C LYS A 60 -50.16 -15.71 0.70
N ARG A 61 -49.09 -15.82 -0.09
CA ARG A 61 -48.94 -16.83 -1.15
C ARG A 61 -48.37 -18.11 -0.55
N ARG A 62 -49.27 -19.00 -0.13
CA ARG A 62 -48.92 -20.21 0.64
C ARG A 62 -48.89 -21.50 -0.17
N VAL A 63 -49.50 -21.51 -1.35
CA VAL A 63 -49.60 -22.70 -2.20
C VAL A 63 -48.70 -22.56 -3.43
N ALA A 64 -48.17 -23.69 -3.88
CA ALA A 64 -47.21 -23.73 -4.98
C ALA A 64 -47.75 -23.13 -6.29
N THR A 65 -49.05 -23.21 -6.55
CA THR A 65 -49.68 -22.62 -7.74
C THR A 65 -49.58 -21.10 -7.75
N ASP A 66 -49.87 -20.45 -6.62
CA ASP A 66 -49.89 -18.99 -6.53
C ASP A 66 -48.48 -18.40 -6.66
N ILE A 67 -47.49 -19.10 -6.08
CA ILE A 67 -46.08 -18.75 -6.19
C ILE A 67 -45.59 -18.88 -7.64
N GLN A 68 -45.97 -19.97 -8.32
CA GLN A 68 -45.62 -20.16 -9.74
C GLN A 68 -46.27 -19.12 -10.64
N THR A 69 -47.55 -18.80 -10.40
CA THR A 69 -48.24 -17.76 -11.15
C THR A 69 -47.57 -16.41 -10.92
N PHE A 70 -47.18 -16.08 -9.69
CA PHE A 70 -46.49 -14.82 -9.40
C PHE A 70 -45.12 -14.76 -10.10
N ILE A 71 -44.26 -15.76 -9.91
CA ILE A 71 -42.94 -15.80 -10.56
C ILE A 71 -43.06 -15.73 -12.09
N GLY A 72 -44.07 -16.40 -12.67
CA GLY A 72 -44.32 -16.39 -14.12
C GLY A 72 -44.74 -15.04 -14.71
N THR A 73 -45.07 -14.05 -13.88
CA THR A 73 -45.36 -12.68 -14.35
C THR A 73 -44.11 -11.79 -14.48
N GLN A 74 -42.94 -12.30 -14.07
CA GLN A 74 -41.70 -11.53 -13.95
C GLN A 74 -40.59 -12.11 -14.86
N ILE A 75 -39.57 -11.29 -15.13
CA ILE A 75 -38.34 -11.72 -15.81
C ILE A 75 -37.18 -11.56 -14.82
N PHE A 76 -36.63 -12.67 -14.36
CA PHE A 76 -35.49 -12.74 -13.44
C PHE A 76 -34.19 -13.11 -14.16
N ASP A 77 -33.92 -12.50 -15.32
CA ASP A 77 -32.63 -12.59 -16.02
C ASP A 77 -31.75 -11.40 -15.58
N ILE A 78 -30.96 -11.61 -14.52
CA ILE A 78 -30.20 -10.61 -13.81
C ILE A 78 -28.85 -10.33 -14.46
N ASP A 79 -28.18 -11.36 -14.96
CA ASP A 79 -26.89 -11.22 -15.63
C ASP A 79 -27.02 -10.88 -17.14
N GLY A 80 -28.23 -10.90 -17.69
CA GLY A 80 -28.57 -10.46 -19.04
C GLY A 80 -28.12 -11.43 -20.12
N ASN A 81 -28.00 -12.72 -19.79
CA ASN A 81 -27.58 -13.76 -20.74
C ASN A 81 -28.76 -14.34 -21.55
N GLY A 82 -29.99 -13.90 -21.29
CA GLY A 82 -31.21 -14.37 -21.96
C GLY A 82 -31.82 -15.65 -21.38
N THR A 83 -31.29 -16.15 -20.26
CA THR A 83 -31.77 -17.31 -19.50
C THR A 83 -32.04 -16.93 -18.04
N GLN A 84 -32.84 -17.72 -17.32
CA GLN A 84 -33.15 -17.50 -15.90
C GLN A 84 -32.73 -18.74 -15.12
N ASP A 85 -31.50 -18.77 -14.65
CA ASP A 85 -30.88 -19.98 -14.10
C ASP A 85 -30.72 -19.90 -12.57
N PRO A 86 -30.93 -21.02 -11.85
CA PRO A 86 -30.90 -21.02 -10.38
C PRO A 86 -29.51 -20.75 -9.80
N LEU A 87 -28.43 -21.10 -10.52
CA LEU A 87 -27.05 -20.94 -10.06
C LEU A 87 -26.42 -19.60 -10.45
N THR A 88 -27.09 -18.83 -11.30
CA THR A 88 -26.66 -17.49 -11.72
C THR A 88 -27.61 -16.46 -11.15
N ASP A 89 -28.79 -16.29 -11.77
CA ASP A 89 -29.78 -15.27 -11.43
C ASP A 89 -30.36 -15.52 -10.05
N GLY A 90 -30.75 -16.76 -9.76
CA GLY A 90 -31.26 -17.15 -8.44
C GLY A 90 -30.23 -16.93 -7.33
N LEU A 91 -28.94 -17.17 -7.60
CA LEU A 91 -27.85 -16.94 -6.65
C LEU A 91 -27.59 -15.44 -6.46
N ILE A 92 -27.60 -14.64 -7.53
CA ILE A 92 -27.44 -13.18 -7.46
C ILE A 92 -28.59 -12.55 -6.66
N ILE A 93 -29.84 -12.94 -6.92
CA ILE A 93 -31.02 -12.44 -6.19
C ILE A 93 -30.93 -12.85 -4.71
N THR A 94 -30.57 -14.10 -4.41
CA THR A 94 -30.40 -14.55 -3.02
C THR A 94 -29.33 -13.74 -2.28
N ARG A 95 -28.20 -13.46 -2.93
CA ARG A 95 -27.13 -12.61 -2.37
C ARG A 95 -27.59 -11.17 -2.15
N TYR A 96 -28.34 -10.63 -3.10
CA TYR A 96 -28.95 -9.30 -2.98
C TYR A 96 -29.91 -9.23 -1.79
N LEU A 97 -30.78 -10.23 -1.61
CA LEU A 97 -31.67 -10.36 -0.46
C LEU A 97 -30.93 -10.56 0.88
N GLN A 98 -29.69 -11.04 0.84
CA GLN A 98 -28.78 -11.10 1.99
C GLN A 98 -28.03 -9.78 2.25
N GLY A 99 -28.24 -8.76 1.41
CA GLY A 99 -27.54 -7.47 1.50
C GLY A 99 -26.10 -7.49 0.97
N ILE A 100 -25.70 -8.53 0.24
CA ILE A 100 -24.36 -8.65 -0.37
C ILE A 100 -24.28 -7.71 -1.58
N THR A 101 -23.20 -6.93 -1.65
CA THR A 101 -22.93 -5.98 -2.75
C THR A 101 -21.47 -6.07 -3.22
N GLY A 102 -21.09 -5.27 -4.22
CA GLY A 102 -19.73 -5.23 -4.76
C GLY A 102 -19.33 -6.56 -5.43
N PRO A 103 -18.02 -6.85 -5.59
CA PRO A 103 -17.56 -8.04 -6.31
C PRO A 103 -18.15 -9.37 -5.80
N ALA A 104 -18.49 -9.45 -4.51
CA ALA A 104 -19.10 -10.63 -3.91
C ALA A 104 -20.51 -10.93 -4.44
N LEU A 105 -21.25 -9.92 -4.91
CA LEU A 105 -22.59 -10.07 -5.49
C LEU A 105 -22.55 -11.01 -6.71
N VAL A 106 -21.59 -10.80 -7.62
CA VAL A 106 -21.50 -11.52 -8.90
C VAL A 106 -20.47 -12.66 -8.92
N LYS A 107 -19.64 -12.79 -7.87
CA LYS A 107 -18.53 -13.77 -7.82
C LYS A 107 -19.01 -15.20 -8.08
N GLY A 108 -18.60 -15.77 -9.21
CA GLY A 108 -18.95 -17.13 -9.62
C GLY A 108 -20.44 -17.36 -9.92
N ALA A 109 -21.21 -16.29 -10.12
CA ALA A 109 -22.65 -16.34 -10.36
C ALA A 109 -23.07 -15.73 -11.72
N LEU A 110 -22.12 -15.39 -12.57
CA LEU A 110 -22.40 -14.93 -13.94
C LEU A 110 -22.46 -16.12 -14.89
N GLY A 111 -23.53 -16.19 -15.67
CA GLY A 111 -23.75 -17.20 -16.69
C GLY A 111 -22.92 -16.98 -17.94
N LYS A 112 -22.95 -17.99 -18.81
CA LYS A 112 -22.25 -17.95 -20.10
C LYS A 112 -22.93 -16.90 -20.98
N ASN A 113 -22.14 -15.95 -21.50
CA ASN A 113 -22.59 -14.79 -22.28
C ASN A 113 -23.37 -13.73 -21.49
N ALA A 114 -23.18 -13.65 -20.17
CA ALA A 114 -23.68 -12.53 -19.37
C ALA A 114 -23.29 -11.19 -19.99
N THR A 115 -24.28 -10.30 -20.16
CA THR A 115 -24.09 -8.95 -20.69
C THR A 115 -24.03 -7.90 -19.60
N ARG A 116 -24.52 -8.21 -18.38
CA ARG A 116 -24.36 -7.42 -17.15
C ARG A 116 -23.37 -8.15 -16.25
N THR A 117 -22.10 -7.77 -16.35
CA THR A 117 -20.99 -8.41 -15.63
C THR A 117 -20.41 -7.56 -14.51
N ASP A 118 -20.57 -6.24 -14.58
CA ASP A 118 -20.13 -5.33 -13.52
C ASP A 118 -21.04 -5.45 -12.29
N PRO A 119 -20.49 -5.59 -11.07
CA PRO A 119 -21.31 -5.70 -9.87
C PRO A 119 -22.22 -4.49 -9.61
N THR A 120 -21.83 -3.30 -10.07
CA THR A 120 -22.61 -2.06 -9.95
C THR A 120 -23.79 -2.08 -10.90
N ASP A 121 -23.59 -2.51 -12.14
CA ASP A 121 -24.65 -2.63 -13.15
C ASP A 121 -25.69 -3.67 -12.73
N VAL A 122 -25.23 -4.82 -12.24
CA VAL A 122 -26.09 -5.87 -11.68
C VAL A 122 -26.88 -5.35 -10.48
N LEU A 123 -26.24 -4.64 -9.55
CA LEU A 123 -26.92 -4.06 -8.39
C LEU A 123 -27.95 -3.00 -8.79
N ASN A 124 -27.65 -2.16 -9.79
CA ASN A 124 -28.58 -1.16 -10.29
C ASN A 124 -29.78 -1.79 -10.99
N TYR A 125 -29.55 -2.86 -11.75
CA TYR A 125 -30.62 -3.63 -12.39
C TYR A 125 -31.53 -4.30 -11.35
N LEU A 126 -30.96 -4.96 -10.34
CA LEU A 126 -31.74 -5.54 -9.23
C LEU A 126 -32.61 -4.49 -8.53
N LYS A 127 -32.04 -3.31 -8.25
CA LYS A 127 -32.79 -2.18 -7.65
C LYS A 127 -33.91 -1.66 -8.55
N SER A 128 -33.73 -1.67 -9.87
CA SER A 128 -34.75 -1.17 -10.80
C SER A 128 -35.94 -2.12 -10.93
N ILE A 129 -35.74 -3.42 -10.66
CA ILE A 129 -36.78 -4.44 -10.76
C ILE A 129 -37.34 -4.91 -9.41
N ASP A 130 -36.79 -4.55 -8.26
CA ASP A 130 -37.29 -5.01 -6.94
C ASP A 130 -38.74 -4.56 -6.66
N GLY A 131 -39.09 -3.31 -6.98
CA GLY A 131 -40.48 -2.82 -6.95
C GLY A 131 -41.15 -2.72 -5.56
N CYS A 132 -40.51 -3.18 -4.49
CA CYS A 132 -41.09 -3.33 -3.15
C CYS A 132 -41.38 -2.04 -2.37
N GLY A 133 -41.18 -0.86 -2.96
CA GLY A 133 -41.09 0.39 -2.18
C GLY A 133 -39.91 0.41 -1.18
N ASN A 134 -39.14 -0.68 -1.13
CA ASN A 134 -37.85 -0.84 -0.48
C ASN A 134 -36.71 -0.70 -1.51
N THR A 135 -36.81 0.28 -2.42
CA THR A 135 -35.60 1.12 -2.60
C THR A 135 -35.19 1.44 -1.16
N PRO A 136 -33.96 1.13 -0.69
CA PRO A 136 -33.55 1.53 0.65
C PRO A 136 -33.92 2.99 0.75
N SER A 137 -34.96 3.33 1.53
CA SER A 137 -35.41 4.70 1.61
C SER A 137 -34.18 5.41 2.11
N LEU A 138 -33.58 6.22 1.23
CA LEU A 138 -32.26 6.79 1.46
C LEU A 138 -32.32 7.40 2.86
N VAL A 139 -31.63 6.75 3.80
CA VAL A 139 -31.85 7.07 5.22
C VAL A 139 -31.30 8.46 5.46
N LEU A 140 -30.20 8.78 4.77
CA LEU A 140 -29.56 10.09 4.72
C LEU A 140 -30.00 10.89 3.50
N SER A 141 -30.50 12.12 3.66
CA SER A 141 -31.01 12.93 2.53
C SER A 141 -29.98 13.38 1.49
N GLN A 142 -28.70 13.11 1.69
CA GLN A 142 -27.62 13.53 0.79
C GLN A 142 -26.58 12.43 0.65
N ALA A 143 -26.08 12.25 -0.57
CA ALA A 143 -24.96 11.36 -0.84
C ALA A 143 -23.64 11.92 -0.28
N PHE A 144 -22.74 11.04 0.16
CA PHE A 144 -21.39 11.42 0.54
C PHE A 144 -20.56 11.86 -0.69
N PRO A 145 -19.55 12.72 -0.49
CA PRO A 145 -19.18 13.38 0.76
C PRO A 145 -20.13 14.55 1.09
N ILE A 146 -20.35 14.79 2.39
CA ILE A 146 -20.95 16.05 2.86
C ILE A 146 -19.81 17.05 3.02
N GLU A 147 -19.79 18.08 2.17
CA GLU A 147 -18.72 19.07 2.13
C GLU A 147 -19.09 20.34 2.92
N VAL A 148 -18.38 20.57 4.01
CA VAL A 148 -18.52 21.76 4.87
C VAL A 148 -17.39 22.72 4.48
N PHE A 149 -17.52 23.33 3.30
CA PHE A 149 -16.55 24.25 2.73
C PHE A 149 -17.11 25.66 2.57
N GLY A 150 -16.27 26.65 2.85
CA GLY A 150 -16.58 28.06 2.65
C GLY A 150 -15.88 28.93 3.69
N GLU A 151 -16.45 30.12 3.91
CA GLU A 151 -16.00 31.02 4.97
C GLU A 151 -16.22 30.42 6.36
N VAL A 152 -15.48 30.94 7.34
CA VAL A 152 -15.67 30.62 8.76
C VAL A 152 -17.14 30.84 9.14
N GLY A 153 -17.73 29.84 9.79
CA GLY A 153 -19.15 29.82 10.16
C GLY A 153 -20.04 29.03 9.20
N THR A 154 -19.52 28.53 8.07
CA THR A 154 -20.30 27.71 7.13
C THR A 154 -20.95 26.50 7.80
N GLU A 155 -22.25 26.33 7.60
CA GLU A 155 -23.05 25.22 8.12
C GLU A 155 -23.62 24.35 6.98
N LYS A 156 -23.68 23.03 7.21
CA LYS A 156 -24.34 22.07 6.33
C LYS A 156 -25.18 21.09 7.12
N SER A 157 -26.44 20.93 6.73
CA SER A 157 -27.38 20.02 7.38
C SER A 157 -27.71 18.85 6.48
N VAL A 158 -27.80 17.66 7.08
CA VAL A 158 -28.35 16.46 6.46
C VAL A 158 -29.47 15.92 7.34
N THR A 159 -30.45 15.26 6.73
CA THR A 159 -31.54 14.63 7.48
C THR A 159 -31.40 13.11 7.45
N LEU A 160 -31.75 12.47 8.56
CA LEU A 160 -31.66 11.05 8.82
C LEU A 160 -33.03 10.54 9.27
N SER A 161 -33.64 9.64 8.49
CA SER A 161 -34.95 9.06 8.83
C SER A 161 -34.79 7.79 9.65
N LEU A 162 -35.32 7.74 10.87
CA LEU A 162 -35.13 6.63 11.81
C LEU A 162 -36.45 5.94 12.16
N THR A 163 -36.42 4.62 12.32
CA THR A 163 -37.49 3.89 13.01
C THR A 163 -37.45 4.17 14.52
N ALA A 164 -38.55 3.97 15.24
CA ALA A 164 -38.58 4.07 16.70
C ALA A 164 -37.50 3.21 17.39
N ALA A 165 -37.24 2.01 16.88
CA ALA A 165 -36.22 1.10 17.42
C ALA A 165 -34.80 1.64 17.22
N GLN A 166 -34.50 2.21 16.04
CA GLN A 166 -33.20 2.83 15.79
C GLN A 166 -32.98 4.07 16.65
N ALA A 167 -33.99 4.95 16.74
CA ALA A 167 -33.90 6.18 17.52
C ALA A 167 -33.69 5.91 19.02
N SER A 168 -34.39 4.92 19.58
CA SER A 168 -34.29 4.56 21.01
C SER A 168 -33.02 3.77 21.38
N SER A 169 -32.45 3.01 20.44
CA SER A 169 -31.23 2.21 20.68
C SER A 169 -29.92 2.94 20.37
N ALA A 170 -29.97 4.05 19.64
CA ALA A 170 -28.80 4.85 19.28
C ALA A 170 -28.18 5.53 20.50
N GLN A 171 -26.91 5.20 20.77
CA GLN A 171 -26.14 5.80 21.87
C GLN A 171 -24.96 6.64 21.38
N ARG A 172 -24.46 6.37 20.17
CA ARG A 172 -23.34 7.11 19.59
C ARG A 172 -23.58 7.42 18.13
N LEU A 173 -23.10 8.57 17.68
CA LEU A 173 -22.95 8.92 16.27
C LEU A 173 -21.54 8.53 15.84
N TRP A 174 -21.41 7.65 14.87
CA TRP A 174 -20.15 7.32 14.22
C TRP A 174 -19.96 8.18 12.98
N LEU A 175 -18.75 8.71 12.80
CA LEU A 175 -18.37 9.54 11.65
C LEU A 175 -17.03 9.07 11.09
N GLN A 176 -16.91 9.11 9.77
CA GLN A 176 -15.64 9.13 9.06
C GLN A 176 -15.50 10.49 8.39
N THR A 177 -14.45 11.23 8.74
CA THR A 177 -14.24 12.61 8.31
C THR A 177 -12.88 12.78 7.67
N HIS A 178 -12.77 13.71 6.73
CA HIS A 178 -11.51 14.10 6.11
C HIS A 178 -11.21 15.56 6.39
N ASN A 179 -9.95 15.86 6.73
CA ASN A 179 -9.42 17.20 6.97
C ASN A 179 -9.90 17.88 8.27
N ILE A 180 -10.24 17.14 9.34
CA ILE A 180 -10.38 17.71 10.70
C ILE A 180 -9.02 17.65 11.41
N ARG A 181 -8.15 18.60 11.08
CA ARG A 181 -6.71 18.58 11.43
C ARG A 181 -6.33 19.45 12.64
N TYR A 182 -7.30 20.03 13.35
CA TYR A 182 -7.08 20.79 14.59
C TYR A 182 -8.38 20.91 15.38
N ALA A 183 -8.26 21.00 16.70
CA ALA A 183 -9.36 20.84 17.66
C ALA A 183 -10.46 21.92 17.57
N THR A 184 -10.14 23.11 17.06
CA THR A 184 -11.13 24.20 16.92
C THR A 184 -11.89 24.16 15.61
N LYS A 185 -11.52 23.29 14.66
CA LYS A 185 -11.98 23.37 13.26
C LYS A 185 -13.47 23.16 13.07
N ALA A 186 -14.07 22.22 13.79
CA ALA A 186 -15.39 21.69 13.46
C ALA A 186 -16.30 21.56 14.69
N SER A 187 -17.59 21.75 14.49
CA SER A 187 -18.62 21.41 15.47
C SER A 187 -19.81 20.74 14.80
N ILE A 188 -20.59 20.01 15.61
CA ILE A 188 -21.78 19.28 15.17
C ILE A 188 -22.96 19.57 16.10
N LYS A 189 -24.17 19.52 15.56
CA LYS A 189 -25.42 19.63 16.29
C LYS A 189 -26.40 18.58 15.77
N ILE A 190 -27.12 17.92 16.67
CA ILE A 190 -28.20 16.98 16.33
C ILE A 190 -29.52 17.61 16.76
N ASN A 191 -30.49 17.69 15.85
CA ASN A 191 -31.79 18.32 16.03
C ASN A 191 -31.67 19.72 16.68
N GLY A 192 -32.47 20.00 17.70
CA GLY A 192 -32.42 21.23 18.50
C GLY A 192 -31.38 21.21 19.63
N GLY A 193 -30.45 20.25 19.64
CA GLY A 193 -29.41 20.13 20.65
C GLY A 193 -28.38 21.27 20.64
N ALA A 194 -27.47 21.24 21.61
CA ALA A 194 -26.35 22.17 21.65
C ALA A 194 -25.28 21.83 20.59
N TRP A 195 -24.51 22.84 20.17
CA TRP A 195 -23.30 22.61 19.40
C TRP A 195 -22.26 21.89 20.23
N LEU A 196 -21.73 20.80 19.68
CA LEU A 196 -20.61 20.06 20.25
C LEU A 196 -19.37 20.29 19.38
N ALA A 197 -18.34 20.91 19.94
CA ALA A 197 -17.04 21.02 19.27
C ALA A 197 -16.44 19.62 19.05
N LEU A 198 -15.79 19.39 17.92
CA LEU A 198 -15.10 18.13 17.61
C LEU A 198 -13.62 18.24 17.98
N ASN A 199 -13.23 17.60 19.08
CA ASN A 199 -11.85 17.50 19.54
C ASN A 199 -11.62 16.14 20.22
N ASN A 200 -10.39 15.87 20.66
CA ASN A 200 -10.01 14.59 21.27
C ASN A 200 -10.68 14.31 22.64
N THR A 201 -11.36 15.29 23.24
CA THR A 201 -12.11 15.13 24.51
C THR A 201 -13.59 14.82 24.25
N THR A 202 -14.17 15.40 23.20
CA THR A 202 -15.61 15.27 22.88
C THR A 202 -15.92 14.15 21.90
N ALA A 203 -14.95 13.76 21.07
CA ALA A 203 -15.05 12.67 20.12
C ALA A 203 -14.08 11.55 20.50
N GLN A 204 -14.58 10.32 20.57
CA GLN A 204 -13.76 9.13 20.79
C GLN A 204 -13.26 8.63 19.44
N MET A 205 -11.96 8.68 19.21
CA MET A 205 -11.34 8.09 18.02
C MET A 205 -11.53 6.56 18.02
N VAL A 206 -11.76 5.99 16.83
CA VAL A 206 -11.99 4.55 16.62
C VAL A 206 -10.73 3.90 16.06
N GLY A 207 -10.43 2.68 16.49
CA GLY A 207 -9.27 1.92 16.02
C GLY A 207 -7.95 2.63 16.34
N THR A 208 -7.01 2.59 15.41
CA THR A 208 -5.66 3.15 15.56
C THR A 208 -5.61 4.67 15.44
N ASN A 209 -6.72 5.34 15.11
CA ASN A 209 -6.74 6.79 14.92
C ASN A 209 -6.34 7.57 16.17
N LEU A 210 -6.64 7.06 17.37
CA LEU A 210 -6.16 7.67 18.61
C LEU A 210 -4.65 7.55 18.73
N THR A 211 -4.12 6.37 18.40
CA THR A 211 -2.69 6.08 18.45
C THR A 211 -1.89 6.97 17.52
N TYR A 212 -2.47 7.36 16.38
CA TYR A 212 -1.90 8.34 15.46
C TYR A 212 -2.20 9.81 15.82
N GLY A 213 -2.57 10.10 17.06
CA GLY A 213 -2.74 11.45 17.61
C GLY A 213 -4.15 12.06 17.47
N GLY A 214 -5.11 11.32 16.88
CA GLY A 214 -6.49 11.78 16.71
C GLY A 214 -6.62 13.08 15.92
N ILE A 215 -7.53 13.97 16.35
CA ILE A 215 -7.68 15.30 15.77
C ILE A 215 -6.43 16.13 16.07
N GLY A 216 -5.75 16.57 15.01
CA GLY A 216 -4.46 17.27 15.11
C GLY A 216 -3.23 16.36 15.01
N GLY A 217 -3.44 15.04 14.96
CA GLY A 217 -2.40 14.04 14.72
C GLY A 217 -2.10 13.83 13.23
N SER A 218 -1.53 12.66 12.93
CA SER A 218 -0.93 12.34 11.64
C SER A 218 -1.93 12.03 10.52
N LEU A 219 -3.06 11.40 10.86
CA LEU A 219 -4.04 10.94 9.87
C LEU A 219 -4.90 12.08 9.34
N ALA A 220 -5.15 12.07 8.04
CA ALA A 220 -5.99 13.06 7.36
C ALA A 220 -7.46 12.67 7.39
N THR A 221 -7.72 11.37 7.38
CA THR A 221 -9.05 10.78 7.48
C THR A 221 -9.18 10.10 8.84
N LEU A 222 -10.17 10.53 9.61
CA LEU A 222 -10.41 10.06 10.98
C LEU A 222 -11.76 9.36 11.06
N LYS A 223 -11.78 8.19 11.68
CA LYS A 223 -12.98 7.50 12.18
C LYS A 223 -13.14 7.84 13.66
N MET A 224 -14.31 8.35 14.04
CA MET A 224 -14.61 8.78 15.41
C MET A 224 -16.06 8.46 15.78
N SER A 225 -16.34 8.42 17.08
CA SER A 225 -17.69 8.28 17.61
C SER A 225 -17.97 9.31 18.70
N ILE A 226 -19.20 9.81 18.72
CA ILE A 226 -19.63 10.91 19.60
C ILE A 226 -20.84 10.41 20.41
N PRO A 227 -20.89 10.64 21.73
CA PRO A 227 -22.07 10.31 22.52
C PRO A 227 -23.33 11.04 22.01
N VAL A 228 -24.46 10.33 21.93
CA VAL A 228 -25.77 10.91 21.64
C VAL A 228 -26.56 10.94 22.95
N ALA A 229 -27.04 12.11 23.34
CA ALA A 229 -27.86 12.25 24.54
C ALA A 229 -29.21 11.52 24.38
N ALA A 230 -29.70 10.92 25.47
CA ALA A 230 -30.99 10.24 25.47
C ALA A 230 -32.12 11.19 25.06
N GLY A 231 -33.01 10.73 24.17
CA GLY A 231 -34.14 11.52 23.66
C GLY A 231 -33.76 12.60 22.64
N LEU A 232 -32.48 12.74 22.28
CA LEU A 232 -32.04 13.71 21.28
C LEU A 232 -32.45 13.30 19.86
N LEU A 233 -32.52 11.98 19.60
CA LEU A 233 -33.05 11.40 18.36
C LEU A 233 -34.50 10.96 18.56
N THR A 234 -35.33 11.16 17.55
CA THR A 234 -36.75 10.78 17.54
C THR A 234 -37.06 9.80 16.41
N GLU A 235 -38.17 9.09 16.49
CA GLU A 235 -38.73 8.41 15.33
C GLU A 235 -39.02 9.42 14.21
N GLY A 236 -38.80 9.01 12.96
CA GLY A 236 -38.93 9.88 11.79
C GLY A 236 -37.67 10.69 11.49
N GLN A 237 -37.84 11.90 11.00
CA GLN A 237 -36.75 12.72 10.48
C GLN A 237 -35.94 13.38 11.62
N ASN A 238 -34.63 13.23 11.56
CA ASN A 238 -33.67 13.86 12.44
C ASN A 238 -32.68 14.69 11.61
N THR A 239 -32.32 15.88 12.07
CA THR A 239 -31.35 16.74 11.39
C THR A 239 -30.00 16.68 12.07
N ILE A 240 -28.93 16.50 11.30
CA ILE A 240 -27.55 16.63 11.76
C ILE A 240 -26.93 17.81 11.03
N THR A 241 -26.51 18.82 11.78
CA THR A 241 -25.86 20.02 11.24
C THR A 241 -24.38 20.01 11.59
N PHE A 242 -23.54 20.19 10.58
CA PHE A 242 -22.09 20.31 10.68
C PHE A 242 -21.69 21.76 10.45
N LYS A 243 -20.65 22.23 11.16
CA LYS A 243 -20.15 23.60 11.04
C LYS A 243 -18.63 23.63 10.91
N PHE A 244 -18.14 24.52 10.05
CA PHE A 244 -16.75 24.93 9.98
C PHE A 244 -16.54 26.18 10.84
N ASN A 245 -15.84 26.03 11.97
CA ASN A 245 -15.76 27.06 12.99
C ASN A 245 -14.60 28.03 12.78
N GLU A 246 -13.43 27.55 12.35
CA GLU A 246 -12.19 28.34 12.32
C GLU A 246 -11.27 27.84 11.20
N THR A 247 -10.61 28.78 10.52
CA THR A 247 -9.54 28.49 9.55
C THR A 247 -8.17 28.72 10.17
N ASN A 248 -7.19 27.91 9.77
CA ASN A 248 -5.77 28.13 10.02
C ASN A 248 -5.08 28.90 8.89
N ASN A 249 -5.85 29.55 8.00
CA ASN A 249 -5.38 30.21 6.77
C ASN A 249 -4.73 29.29 5.73
N VAL A 250 -4.92 27.97 5.86
CA VAL A 250 -4.46 26.95 4.89
C VAL A 250 -5.63 26.14 4.35
N SER A 251 -6.57 25.80 5.24
CA SER A 251 -7.73 24.99 4.91
C SER A 251 -9.04 25.78 4.98
N MET A 252 -9.96 25.47 4.07
CA MET A 252 -11.26 26.15 3.89
C MET A 252 -12.46 25.30 4.37
N GLY A 253 -12.21 24.29 5.21
CA GLY A 253 -13.23 23.40 5.74
C GLY A 253 -12.85 21.92 5.72
N TYR A 254 -13.86 21.04 5.76
CA TYR A 254 -13.69 19.57 5.90
C TYR A 254 -14.82 18.79 5.21
N ARG A 255 -14.68 17.46 5.18
CA ARG A 255 -15.70 16.55 4.65
C ARG A 255 -16.14 15.53 5.70
N VAL A 256 -17.41 15.15 5.63
CA VAL A 256 -17.90 13.89 6.22
C VAL A 256 -18.06 12.90 5.06
N ILE A 257 -17.37 11.77 5.13
CA ILE A 257 -17.33 10.75 4.06
C ILE A 257 -18.03 9.45 4.46
N GLY A 258 -18.41 9.32 5.74
CA GLY A 258 -19.21 8.23 6.27
C GLY A 258 -19.90 8.65 7.58
N LEU A 259 -21.08 8.07 7.83
CA LEU A 259 -21.89 8.30 9.03
C LEU A 259 -22.64 7.01 9.39
N ASN A 260 -22.84 6.75 10.68
CA ASN A 260 -23.77 5.74 11.16
C ASN A 260 -24.20 6.04 12.62
N LEU A 261 -25.20 5.34 13.12
CA LEU A 261 -25.54 5.33 14.55
C LEU A 261 -25.11 4.00 15.15
N LEU A 262 -24.54 4.03 16.35
CA LEU A 262 -24.13 2.83 17.08
C LEU A 262 -24.99 2.64 18.32
N ASN A 263 -25.35 1.39 18.60
CA ASN A 263 -25.95 1.01 19.87
C ASN A 263 -24.90 0.85 20.98
N SER A 264 -25.34 0.41 22.16
CA SER A 264 -24.47 0.14 23.33
C SER A 264 -23.38 -0.91 23.08
N ALA A 265 -23.64 -1.85 22.18
CA ALA A 265 -22.67 -2.88 21.78
C ALA A 265 -21.71 -2.41 20.66
N GLY A 266 -21.84 -1.17 20.19
CA GLY A 266 -21.05 -0.64 19.08
C GLY A 266 -21.52 -1.12 17.70
N ALA A 267 -22.65 -1.81 17.59
CA ALA A 267 -23.19 -2.27 16.32
C ALA A 267 -23.85 -1.12 15.54
N ARG A 268 -23.61 -1.07 14.23
CA ARG A 268 -24.21 -0.10 13.31
C ARG A 268 -25.72 -0.36 13.18
N LEU A 269 -26.51 0.69 13.37
CA LEU A 269 -27.98 0.62 13.37
C LEU A 269 -28.59 0.85 11.98
N ILE A 270 -27.81 1.41 11.05
CA ILE A 270 -28.26 1.69 9.70
C ILE A 270 -27.42 0.84 8.73
N PRO A 271 -28.06 0.03 7.87
CA PRO A 271 -27.36 -0.77 6.89
C PRO A 271 -26.65 0.13 5.86
N ALA A 272 -25.61 -0.40 5.20
CA ALA A 272 -24.86 0.36 4.19
C ALA A 272 -25.76 0.87 3.05
N SER A 273 -26.83 0.14 2.73
CA SER A 273 -27.83 0.54 1.74
C SER A 273 -28.57 1.85 2.08
N GLY A 274 -28.56 2.27 3.35
CA GLY A 274 -29.13 3.55 3.78
C GLY A 274 -28.29 4.77 3.42
N PHE A 275 -27.10 4.57 2.85
CA PHE A 275 -26.18 5.62 2.45
C PHE A 275 -25.81 5.49 0.98
N THR A 276 -25.60 6.63 0.31
CA THR A 276 -25.08 6.67 -1.07
C THR A 276 -23.83 7.53 -1.12
N HIS A 277 -22.99 7.27 -2.12
CA HIS A 277 -21.84 8.08 -2.46
C HIS A 277 -22.04 8.66 -3.85
N SER A 278 -21.73 9.94 -3.98
CA SER A 278 -21.69 10.60 -5.28
C SER A 278 -20.56 10.03 -6.13
N ASP A 279 -20.83 9.90 -7.44
CA ASP A 279 -19.86 9.45 -8.42
C ASP A 279 -19.30 10.63 -9.23
N PRO A 280 -18.02 11.02 -9.04
CA PRO A 280 -17.36 12.08 -9.80
C PRO A 280 -17.32 11.87 -11.30
N ALA A 281 -17.41 10.63 -11.79
CA ALA A 281 -17.47 10.35 -13.23
C ALA A 281 -18.74 10.92 -13.88
N SER A 282 -19.82 11.08 -13.10
CA SER A 282 -21.10 11.63 -13.56
C SER A 282 -21.20 13.16 -13.49
N TRP A 283 -20.24 13.85 -12.87
CA TRP A 283 -20.35 15.28 -12.61
C TRP A 283 -20.11 16.14 -13.86
N THR A 284 -21.00 17.11 -14.09
CA THR A 284 -20.84 18.13 -15.12
C THR A 284 -20.30 19.44 -14.55
N GLY A 285 -19.72 20.29 -15.40
CA GLY A 285 -19.33 21.65 -15.03
C GLY A 285 -20.53 22.54 -14.69
N PRO A 286 -20.36 23.59 -13.86
CA PRO A 286 -21.40 24.59 -13.62
C PRO A 286 -21.90 25.28 -14.90
N SER A 287 -21.02 25.43 -15.90
CA SER A 287 -21.34 25.92 -17.24
C SER A 287 -20.80 24.95 -18.29
N THR A 288 -21.56 24.81 -19.39
CA THR A 288 -21.14 24.04 -20.58
C THR A 288 -20.77 24.95 -21.75
N THR A 289 -20.78 26.27 -21.57
CA THR A 289 -20.48 27.20 -22.65
C THR A 289 -18.98 27.23 -22.95
N THR A 290 -18.62 27.26 -24.23
CA THR A 290 -17.22 27.36 -24.65
C THR A 290 -16.56 28.63 -24.12
N ALA A 291 -17.32 29.73 -23.99
CA ALA A 291 -16.82 30.99 -23.46
C ALA A 291 -16.37 30.86 -21.99
N ASP A 292 -17.20 30.26 -21.13
CA ASP A 292 -16.89 30.07 -19.72
C ASP A 292 -15.75 29.06 -19.52
N ILE A 293 -15.73 27.98 -20.30
CA ILE A 293 -14.64 27.00 -20.27
C ILE A 293 -13.31 27.66 -20.66
N ASN A 294 -13.30 28.50 -21.71
CA ASN A 294 -12.10 29.22 -22.12
C ASN A 294 -11.68 30.28 -21.09
N ALA A 295 -12.63 30.99 -20.47
CA ALA A 295 -12.36 31.92 -19.39
C ALA A 295 -11.76 31.20 -18.17
N GLY A 296 -12.30 30.04 -17.79
CA GLY A 296 -11.77 29.19 -16.73
C GLY A 296 -10.35 28.71 -17.01
N LYS A 297 -10.06 28.29 -18.24
CA LYS A 297 -8.71 27.94 -18.67
C LYS A 297 -7.74 29.11 -18.57
N ALA A 298 -8.17 30.31 -18.97
CA ALA A 298 -7.34 31.52 -18.87
C ALA A 298 -7.06 31.91 -17.42
N LEU A 299 -8.07 31.85 -16.56
CA LEU A 299 -7.96 32.10 -15.12
C LEU A 299 -7.00 31.11 -14.46
N TRP A 300 -7.11 29.83 -14.77
CA TRP A 300 -6.21 28.78 -14.24
C TRP A 300 -4.73 29.10 -14.45
N ALA A 301 -4.38 29.71 -15.58
CA ALA A 301 -3.01 30.03 -15.95
C ALA A 301 -2.57 31.47 -15.58
N THR A 302 -3.50 32.41 -15.40
CA THR A 302 -3.14 33.84 -15.32
C THR A 302 -3.74 34.62 -14.16
N ALA A 303 -4.70 34.05 -13.41
CA ALA A 303 -5.38 34.76 -12.34
C ALA A 303 -4.41 35.30 -11.26
N GLN A 304 -4.67 36.52 -10.79
CA GLN A 304 -3.98 37.03 -9.61
C GLN A 304 -4.65 36.42 -8.37
N LEU A 305 -3.86 35.74 -7.55
CA LEU A 305 -4.35 34.99 -6.39
C LEU A 305 -3.92 35.66 -5.09
N LYS A 306 -4.66 35.37 -4.02
CA LYS A 306 -4.32 35.74 -2.63
C LYS A 306 -3.99 34.52 -1.79
N ALA A 307 -3.18 34.67 -0.75
CA ALA A 307 -2.79 33.56 0.14
C ALA A 307 -3.99 32.87 0.82
N HIS A 308 -5.00 33.64 1.22
CA HIS A 308 -6.23 33.20 1.87
C HIS A 308 -7.30 34.31 1.78
N PHE A 309 -8.48 34.10 2.36
CA PHE A 309 -9.51 35.14 2.52
C PHE A 309 -8.95 36.37 3.26
N ASP A 310 -9.42 37.57 2.96
CA ASP A 310 -9.05 38.76 3.75
C ASP A 310 -9.80 38.73 5.10
N PRO A 311 -9.14 38.49 6.25
CA PRO A 311 -9.80 38.66 7.53
C PRO A 311 -10.17 40.13 7.78
N PRO A 312 -11.19 40.42 8.61
CA PRO A 312 -11.48 41.80 9.01
C PRO A 312 -10.24 42.49 9.58
N GLY A 313 -9.79 43.58 8.94
CA GLY A 313 -8.67 44.40 9.40
C GLY A 313 -7.28 44.05 8.84
N ASN A 314 -7.12 43.02 7.99
CA ASN A 314 -5.86 42.76 7.29
C ASN A 314 -6.10 42.09 5.92
N THR A 315 -5.31 42.47 4.91
CA THR A 315 -5.42 41.94 3.55
C THR A 315 -4.45 40.78 3.37
N ALA A 316 -4.91 39.67 2.81
CA ALA A 316 -4.05 38.55 2.48
C ALA A 316 -3.05 38.95 1.37
N PRO A 317 -1.78 38.55 1.46
CA PRO A 317 -0.78 38.90 0.46
C PRO A 317 -1.11 38.27 -0.91
N ASN A 318 -0.72 38.96 -1.98
CA ASN A 318 -0.80 38.43 -3.33
C ASN A 318 0.19 37.28 -3.51
N ILE A 319 -0.23 36.27 -4.28
CA ILE A 319 0.60 35.16 -4.74
C ILE A 319 1.05 35.48 -6.18
N ILE A 320 2.36 35.37 -6.42
CA ILE A 320 3.00 35.46 -7.73
C ILE A 320 2.63 34.24 -8.57
N ALA A 321 2.68 33.04 -7.99
CA ALA A 321 2.25 31.81 -8.64
C ALA A 321 0.77 31.81 -9.03
N LYS A 322 0.45 30.91 -9.97
CA LYS A 322 -0.87 30.68 -10.54
C LYS A 322 -1.36 29.28 -10.17
N CYS A 323 -2.63 28.97 -10.42
CA CYS A 323 -3.16 27.64 -10.09
C CYS A 323 -2.35 26.53 -10.80
N ALA A 324 -2.02 26.74 -12.08
CA ALA A 324 -1.20 25.84 -12.89
C ALA A 324 0.25 25.65 -12.38
N ASP A 325 0.76 26.57 -11.57
CA ASP A 325 2.12 26.50 -11.01
C ASP A 325 2.16 25.53 -9.81
N CYS A 326 1.15 25.58 -8.94
CA CYS A 326 1.04 24.68 -7.78
C CYS A 326 0.49 23.29 -8.12
N HIS A 327 -0.49 23.21 -9.03
CA HIS A 327 -1.13 21.97 -9.45
C HIS A 327 -0.46 21.37 -10.70
N THR A 328 -1.04 20.31 -11.28
CA THR A 328 -0.64 19.89 -12.63
C THR A 328 -0.91 21.01 -13.62
N ALA A 329 -0.12 21.10 -14.69
CA ALA A 329 -0.16 22.24 -15.59
C ALA A 329 -1.55 22.47 -16.22
N THR A 330 -2.28 21.38 -16.52
CA THR A 330 -3.63 21.46 -17.06
C THR A 330 -4.72 21.52 -15.98
N GLY A 331 -4.40 21.15 -14.74
CA GLY A 331 -5.36 20.94 -13.65
C GLY A 331 -6.04 19.57 -13.66
N PHE A 332 -5.51 18.60 -14.42
CA PHE A 332 -6.10 17.27 -14.54
C PHE A 332 -6.18 16.54 -13.19
N ASP A 333 -5.25 16.81 -12.26
CA ASP A 333 -5.26 16.25 -10.91
C ASP A 333 -6.58 16.52 -10.17
N LEU A 334 -7.17 17.72 -10.34
CA LEU A 334 -8.43 18.06 -9.70
C LEU A 334 -9.61 17.24 -10.23
N LYS A 335 -9.65 16.95 -11.54
CA LYS A 335 -10.66 16.05 -12.13
C LYS A 335 -10.36 14.59 -11.76
N TYR A 336 -9.11 14.17 -11.89
CA TYR A 336 -8.64 12.82 -11.62
C TYR A 336 -8.99 12.35 -10.21
N PHE A 337 -8.61 13.15 -9.21
CA PHE A 337 -8.90 12.86 -7.81
C PHE A 337 -10.31 13.27 -7.39
N GLY A 338 -11.19 13.63 -8.31
CA GLY A 338 -12.60 13.86 -8.00
C GLY A 338 -12.86 15.02 -7.02
N TYR A 339 -12.12 16.12 -7.11
CA TYR A 339 -12.47 17.35 -6.38
C TYR A 339 -13.77 17.92 -6.95
N SER A 340 -14.79 18.11 -6.10
CA SER A 340 -16.13 18.58 -6.48
C SER A 340 -16.11 20.01 -7.04
N ASN A 341 -17.20 20.40 -7.73
CA ASN A 341 -17.34 21.78 -8.21
C ASN A 341 -17.32 22.75 -7.03
N ASN A 342 -18.02 22.40 -5.95
CA ASN A 342 -18.05 23.17 -4.71
C ASN A 342 -16.65 23.35 -4.10
N ALA A 343 -15.83 22.29 -4.05
CA ALA A 343 -14.45 22.39 -3.58
C ALA A 343 -13.59 23.31 -4.46
N ILE A 344 -13.72 23.22 -5.79
CA ILE A 344 -12.95 24.07 -6.72
C ILE A 344 -13.37 25.54 -6.54
N ILE A 345 -14.68 25.81 -6.54
CA ILE A 345 -15.24 27.16 -6.41
C ILE A 345 -14.85 27.81 -5.08
N GLU A 346 -15.05 27.11 -3.95
CA GLU A 346 -14.71 27.66 -2.64
C GLU A 346 -13.19 27.85 -2.48
N ARG A 347 -12.36 27.03 -3.12
CA ARG A 347 -10.90 27.24 -3.13
C ARG A 347 -10.49 28.42 -3.99
N SER A 348 -11.18 28.65 -5.12
CA SER A 348 -10.98 29.87 -5.92
C SER A 348 -11.32 31.13 -5.12
N LYS A 349 -12.42 31.12 -4.37
CA LYS A 349 -12.81 32.21 -3.46
C LYS A 349 -11.80 32.42 -2.34
N PHE A 350 -11.32 31.32 -1.75
CA PHE A 350 -10.24 31.36 -0.76
C PHE A 350 -8.98 32.07 -1.30
N HIS A 351 -8.72 31.96 -2.60
CA HIS A 351 -7.63 32.65 -3.28
C HIS A 351 -8.01 34.01 -3.90
N GLY A 352 -9.14 34.61 -3.47
CA GLY A 352 -9.54 35.96 -3.85
C GLY A 352 -10.29 36.09 -5.17
N LEU A 353 -10.71 34.99 -5.78
CA LEU A 353 -11.53 35.00 -7.00
C LEU A 353 -13.02 35.10 -6.67
N SER A 354 -13.82 35.58 -7.63
CA SER A 354 -15.27 35.62 -7.49
C SER A 354 -15.93 34.24 -7.66
N GLN A 355 -17.20 34.13 -7.23
CA GLN A 355 -18.03 32.95 -7.46
C GLN A 355 -18.03 32.53 -8.94
N THR A 356 -18.29 33.47 -9.85
CA THR A 356 -18.33 33.22 -11.30
C THR A 356 -16.97 32.75 -11.83
N GLN A 357 -15.88 33.34 -11.38
CA GLN A 357 -14.54 32.90 -11.78
C GLN A 357 -14.26 31.47 -11.30
N GLY A 358 -14.66 31.12 -10.08
CA GLY A 358 -14.58 29.75 -9.57
C GLY A 358 -15.42 28.76 -10.39
N GLU A 359 -16.63 29.14 -10.78
CA GLU A 359 -17.52 28.32 -11.63
C GLU A 359 -16.93 28.09 -13.02
N GLN A 360 -16.31 29.12 -13.61
CA GLN A 360 -15.59 29.03 -14.87
C GLN A 360 -14.40 28.06 -14.77
N ILE A 361 -13.59 28.17 -13.71
CA ILE A 361 -12.48 27.22 -13.47
C ILE A 361 -13.02 25.80 -13.29
N ALA A 362 -14.06 25.59 -12.47
CA ALA A 362 -14.67 24.27 -12.29
C ALA A 362 -15.20 23.69 -13.61
N SER A 363 -15.80 24.53 -14.47
CA SER A 363 -16.28 24.14 -15.80
C SER A 363 -15.12 23.73 -16.71
N TYR A 364 -14.02 24.48 -16.69
CA TYR A 364 -12.78 24.11 -17.38
C TYR A 364 -12.24 22.75 -16.91
N ILE A 365 -12.07 22.55 -15.59
CA ILE A 365 -11.57 21.29 -15.03
C ILE A 365 -12.46 20.10 -15.45
N ARG A 366 -13.79 20.25 -15.44
CA ARG A 366 -14.70 19.17 -15.87
C ARG A 366 -14.59 18.85 -17.36
N SER A 367 -14.22 19.83 -18.19
CA SER A 367 -14.04 19.63 -19.63
C SER A 367 -12.78 18.83 -20.00
N LEU A 368 -11.82 18.65 -19.08
CA LEU A 368 -10.56 17.95 -19.36
C LEU A 368 -10.77 16.47 -19.76
N PRO A 369 -10.02 15.94 -20.74
CA PRO A 369 -10.17 14.57 -21.23
C PRO A 369 -9.44 13.54 -20.34
N VAL A 370 -9.69 13.58 -19.03
CA VAL A 370 -9.15 12.63 -18.04
C VAL A 370 -10.31 11.97 -17.29
N LYS A 371 -10.13 10.71 -16.86
CA LYS A 371 -11.10 10.01 -16.00
C LYS A 371 -11.16 10.65 -14.61
N ALA A 372 -12.29 10.49 -13.92
CA ALA A 372 -12.50 10.95 -12.54
C ALA A 372 -12.63 9.75 -11.58
N VAL A 373 -11.53 9.05 -11.36
CA VAL A 373 -11.48 7.73 -10.69
C VAL A 373 -11.00 7.78 -9.25
N GLY A 374 -10.22 8.80 -8.89
CA GLY A 374 -9.73 9.01 -7.52
C GLY A 374 -10.75 9.71 -6.62
N ARG A 375 -10.35 9.93 -5.37
CA ARG A 375 -11.06 10.77 -4.39
C ARG A 375 -10.06 11.62 -3.60
N PRO A 376 -10.41 12.85 -3.15
CA PRO A 376 -9.46 13.72 -2.47
C PRO A 376 -8.98 13.21 -1.09
N TRP A 377 -9.71 12.26 -0.51
CA TRP A 377 -9.40 11.62 0.79
C TRP A 377 -8.79 10.22 0.65
N ASN A 378 -8.68 9.70 -0.58
CA ASN A 378 -8.02 8.45 -0.88
C ASN A 378 -6.56 8.77 -1.22
N PRO A 379 -5.59 8.26 -0.45
CA PRO A 379 -4.19 8.52 -0.76
C PRO A 379 -3.81 7.98 -2.14
N PRO A 380 -3.08 8.76 -2.96
CA PRO A 380 -2.54 8.26 -4.20
C PRO A 380 -1.73 6.98 -3.95
N TYR A 381 -1.98 5.95 -4.74
CA TYR A 381 -1.31 4.66 -4.65
C TYR A 381 -1.44 3.95 -3.28
N GLN A 382 -2.47 4.27 -2.47
CA GLN A 382 -2.80 3.45 -1.29
C GLN A 382 -2.91 1.98 -1.72
N PRO A 383 -2.10 1.06 -1.16
CA PRO A 383 -2.11 -0.32 -1.61
C PRO A 383 -3.35 -1.06 -1.10
N GLY A 384 -3.76 -2.08 -1.84
CA GLY A 384 -4.91 -2.92 -1.51
C GLY A 384 -5.38 -3.74 -2.71
N PRO A 385 -6.23 -4.76 -2.48
CA PRO A 385 -6.52 -5.78 -3.48
C PRO A 385 -7.05 -5.21 -4.81
N GLY A 386 -6.48 -5.66 -5.92
CA GLY A 386 -6.91 -5.32 -7.27
C GLY A 386 -6.27 -4.04 -7.84
N THR A 387 -5.37 -3.38 -7.09
CA THR A 387 -4.66 -2.18 -7.55
C THR A 387 -3.77 -2.48 -8.76
N SER A 388 -3.05 -3.60 -8.76
CA SER A 388 -2.17 -4.00 -9.87
C SER A 388 -2.94 -4.28 -11.17
N SER A 389 -4.22 -4.64 -11.05
CA SER A 389 -5.10 -5.01 -12.17
C SER A 389 -5.83 -3.85 -12.82
N LYS A 390 -5.85 -2.66 -12.19
CA LYS A 390 -6.50 -1.45 -12.75
C LYS A 390 -5.83 -1.01 -14.04
N PRO A 391 -6.48 -0.29 -14.97
CA PRO A 391 -5.81 0.36 -16.11
C PRO A 391 -4.67 1.31 -15.71
N ASN A 392 -3.74 1.62 -16.62
CA ASN A 392 -2.58 2.50 -16.33
C ASN A 392 -3.02 3.87 -15.79
N ASP A 393 -4.02 4.46 -16.44
CA ASP A 393 -4.62 5.74 -16.11
C ASP A 393 -5.56 5.69 -14.88
N GLU A 394 -5.56 4.62 -14.09
CA GLU A 394 -6.35 4.50 -12.86
C GLU A 394 -5.52 4.07 -11.65
N TRP A 395 -4.22 3.86 -11.84
CA TRP A 395 -3.33 3.33 -10.82
C TRP A 395 -3.12 4.33 -9.68
N ALA A 396 -2.91 5.61 -10.00
CA ALA A 396 -2.73 6.66 -9.01
C ALA A 396 -3.94 6.88 -8.10
N ALA A 397 -5.15 6.44 -8.47
CA ALA A 397 -6.32 6.50 -7.61
C ALA A 397 -6.18 5.65 -6.33
N GLY A 398 -5.28 4.66 -6.34
CA GLY A 398 -5.07 3.71 -5.24
C GLY A 398 -6.27 2.81 -4.96
N ALA A 399 -6.17 1.97 -3.93
CA ALA A 399 -7.25 1.13 -3.42
C ALA A 399 -8.26 1.89 -2.56
N GLY A 400 -7.92 3.12 -2.15
CA GLY A 400 -8.77 3.98 -1.33
C GLY A 400 -8.71 3.70 0.17
N ILE A 401 -9.33 4.58 0.96
CA ILE A 401 -9.20 4.58 2.42
C ILE A 401 -9.83 3.36 3.11
N ASP A 402 -10.78 2.69 2.45
CA ASP A 402 -11.40 1.47 2.96
C ASP A 402 -10.44 0.28 2.99
N ASN A 403 -9.29 0.39 2.30
CA ASN A 403 -8.20 -0.58 2.34
C ASN A 403 -7.09 -0.21 3.34
N VAL A 404 -7.30 0.83 4.16
CA VAL A 404 -6.46 1.06 5.35
C VAL A 404 -7.02 0.21 6.48
N LEU A 405 -6.25 -0.82 6.84
CA LEU A 405 -6.62 -1.79 7.86
C LEU A 405 -6.63 -1.15 9.25
N ASP A 406 -7.49 -1.64 10.13
CA ASP A 406 -7.55 -1.16 11.51
C ASP A 406 -6.50 -1.86 12.40
N ASP A 407 -5.99 -3.05 12.01
CA ASP A 407 -4.89 -3.76 12.69
C ASP A 407 -3.77 -4.09 11.69
N ASP A 408 -2.52 -3.86 12.09
CA ASP A 408 -1.34 -4.20 11.26
C ASP A 408 -1.30 -5.68 10.93
N TRP A 409 -1.71 -6.55 11.85
CA TRP A 409 -1.63 -7.99 11.69
C TRP A 409 -2.65 -8.55 10.69
N ASP A 410 -3.73 -7.83 10.39
CA ASP A 410 -4.69 -8.22 9.34
C ASP A 410 -4.03 -8.29 7.96
N THR A 411 -2.96 -7.51 7.74
CA THR A 411 -2.12 -7.55 6.54
C THR A 411 -1.61 -8.96 6.22
N ILE A 412 -1.36 -9.80 7.25
CA ILE A 412 -0.84 -11.16 7.07
C ILE A 412 -1.80 -12.03 6.26
N GLN A 413 -3.11 -11.84 6.39
CA GLN A 413 -4.12 -12.59 5.64
C GLN A 413 -4.08 -12.28 4.13
N HIS A 414 -3.58 -11.10 3.77
CA HIS A 414 -3.41 -10.69 2.37
C HIS A 414 -2.09 -11.20 1.77
N ILE A 415 -1.05 -11.34 2.58
CA ILE A 415 0.21 -11.98 2.16
C ILE A 415 0.03 -13.50 2.04
N PHE A 416 -0.73 -14.11 2.97
CA PHE A 416 -0.93 -15.56 3.08
C PHE A 416 -2.42 -15.94 3.05
N PRO A 417 -3.14 -15.71 1.92
CA PRO A 417 -4.59 -15.93 1.84
C PRO A 417 -5.01 -17.40 2.01
N ASN A 418 -4.11 -18.35 1.79
CA ASN A 418 -4.36 -19.79 1.94
C ASN A 418 -3.68 -20.38 3.20
N GLY A 419 -3.42 -19.54 4.19
CA GLY A 419 -2.61 -19.85 5.37
C GLY A 419 -1.12 -19.65 5.10
N ILE A 420 -0.33 -19.60 6.19
CA ILE A 420 1.12 -19.32 6.15
C ILE A 420 1.86 -20.50 5.50
N LYS A 421 2.05 -20.40 4.19
CA LYS A 421 2.59 -21.48 3.34
C LYS A 421 3.59 -20.95 2.33
N ARG A 422 4.49 -21.84 1.92
CA ARG A 422 5.64 -21.59 1.03
C ARG A 422 5.24 -21.06 -0.35
N ASP A 423 4.10 -21.48 -0.87
CA ASP A 423 3.57 -21.09 -2.18
C ASP A 423 3.25 -19.59 -2.29
N ALA A 424 3.04 -18.90 -1.16
CA ALA A 424 2.93 -17.44 -1.14
C ALA A 424 4.25 -16.74 -1.48
N LEU A 425 5.39 -17.39 -1.19
CA LEU A 425 6.74 -16.80 -1.26
C LEU A 425 7.60 -17.33 -2.41
N MET A 426 7.33 -18.55 -2.88
CA MET A 426 8.18 -19.25 -3.85
C MET A 426 7.43 -19.63 -5.12
N VAL A 427 8.15 -19.73 -6.24
CA VAL A 427 7.57 -20.13 -7.53
C VAL A 427 7.51 -21.65 -7.62
N GLY A 428 6.30 -22.20 -7.47
CA GLY A 428 6.05 -23.64 -7.60
C GLY A 428 6.95 -24.46 -6.69
N ASP A 429 7.66 -25.42 -7.27
CA ASP A 429 8.63 -26.30 -6.63
C ASP A 429 10.08 -25.79 -6.66
N THR A 430 10.33 -24.66 -7.32
CA THR A 430 11.69 -24.14 -7.51
C THR A 430 12.17 -23.38 -6.27
N THR A 431 13.48 -23.19 -6.15
CA THR A 431 14.08 -22.29 -5.15
C THR A 431 14.03 -20.82 -5.59
N LYS A 432 13.20 -20.45 -6.57
CA LYS A 432 13.05 -19.07 -7.02
C LYS A 432 12.03 -18.32 -6.15
N PHE A 433 12.40 -17.14 -5.67
CA PHE A 433 11.50 -16.31 -4.90
C PHE A 433 10.45 -15.70 -5.82
N LYS A 434 9.19 -15.71 -5.40
CA LYS A 434 8.09 -15.11 -6.14
C LYS A 434 8.25 -13.59 -6.12
N ARG A 435 7.89 -12.92 -7.22
CA ARG A 435 7.84 -11.45 -7.23
C ARG A 435 6.83 -11.01 -6.15
N PHE A 436 7.27 -10.14 -5.26
CA PHE A 436 6.44 -9.64 -4.19
C PHE A 436 5.85 -8.30 -4.63
N ASP A 437 4.53 -8.32 -4.85
CA ASP A 437 3.77 -7.16 -5.25
C ASP A 437 3.29 -6.41 -4.01
N THR A 438 3.77 -5.18 -3.83
CA THR A 438 3.41 -4.30 -2.72
C THR A 438 2.15 -3.48 -3.00
N HIS A 439 1.64 -3.47 -4.24
CA HIS A 439 0.48 -2.67 -4.63
C HIS A 439 -0.84 -3.28 -4.16
N ASP A 440 -0.92 -4.62 -4.08
CA ASP A 440 -2.16 -5.33 -3.77
C ASP A 440 -2.32 -5.71 -2.29
N VAL A 441 -1.31 -5.42 -1.47
CA VAL A 441 -1.30 -5.77 -0.05
C VAL A 441 -1.77 -4.57 0.77
N PRO A 442 -3.00 -4.56 1.31
CA PRO A 442 -3.46 -3.48 2.16
C PRO A 442 -2.66 -3.45 3.46
N ILE A 443 -2.50 -2.25 4.03
CA ILE A 443 -1.68 -2.01 5.23
C ILE A 443 -2.45 -1.18 6.24
N ALA A 444 -2.19 -1.36 7.53
CA ALA A 444 -2.75 -0.54 8.61
C ALA A 444 -2.06 0.82 8.74
N PHE A 445 -1.90 1.51 7.60
CA PHE A 445 -1.15 2.74 7.50
C PHE A 445 -1.70 3.60 6.36
N GLN A 446 -2.17 4.80 6.69
CA GLN A 446 -2.68 5.75 5.70
C GLN A 446 -1.50 6.42 5.01
N LEU A 447 -1.41 6.34 3.68
CA LEU A 447 -0.41 7.12 2.93
C LEU A 447 -0.83 8.61 2.83
N PRO A 448 0.07 9.53 2.44
CA PRO A 448 -0.27 10.95 2.34
C PRO A 448 -1.30 11.16 1.22
N ASP A 449 -2.43 11.82 1.54
CA ASP A 449 -3.43 12.19 0.53
C ASP A 449 -2.93 13.28 -0.42
N TRP A 450 -3.63 13.52 -1.53
CA TRP A 450 -3.18 14.49 -2.55
C TRP A 450 -2.87 15.89 -1.99
N ASN A 451 -3.56 16.35 -0.93
CA ASN A 451 -3.26 17.66 -0.35
C ASN A 451 -1.89 17.70 0.34
N HIS A 452 -1.34 16.56 0.79
CA HIS A 452 0.01 16.46 1.34
C HIS A 452 1.10 16.52 0.26
N TRP A 453 0.74 16.26 -1.01
CA TRP A 453 1.67 16.35 -2.13
C TRP A 453 1.81 17.78 -2.65
N LEU A 454 0.78 18.59 -2.49
CA LEU A 454 0.75 19.95 -3.01
C LEU A 454 1.63 20.87 -2.16
N PRO A 455 2.40 21.79 -2.79
CA PRO A 455 3.18 22.77 -2.08
C PRO A 455 2.27 23.76 -1.36
N GLU A 456 2.58 24.07 -0.10
CA GLU A 456 1.87 25.11 0.64
C GLU A 456 2.29 26.52 0.18
N VAL A 457 3.54 26.67 -0.28
CA VAL A 457 4.10 27.90 -0.85
C VAL A 457 4.86 27.55 -2.14
N HIS A 458 4.45 28.12 -3.28
CA HIS A 458 5.15 27.87 -4.54
C HIS A 458 6.56 28.46 -4.53
N PRO A 459 7.55 27.86 -5.23
CA PRO A 459 8.91 28.42 -5.34
C PRO A 459 8.99 29.88 -5.81
N TYR A 460 8.06 30.33 -6.66
CA TYR A 460 7.98 31.75 -7.07
C TYR A 460 7.74 32.68 -5.90
N ASP A 461 6.87 32.28 -4.97
CA ASP A 461 6.52 33.06 -3.78
C ASP A 461 7.55 32.90 -2.67
N ALA A 462 8.19 31.72 -2.59
CA ALA A 462 9.19 31.42 -1.57
C ALA A 462 10.55 32.10 -1.85
N PHE A 463 11.01 32.08 -3.11
CA PHE A 463 12.39 32.43 -3.48
C PHE A 463 12.48 33.44 -4.64
N GLY A 464 11.35 33.80 -5.24
CA GLY A 464 11.30 34.68 -6.40
C GLY A 464 11.34 33.92 -7.73
N LYS A 465 10.64 34.48 -8.72
CA LYS A 465 10.48 33.87 -10.05
C LYS A 465 11.81 33.59 -10.76
N THR A 466 12.70 34.58 -10.81
CA THR A 466 14.02 34.45 -11.48
C THR A 466 14.86 33.32 -10.89
N TRP A 467 14.80 33.12 -9.57
CA TRP A 467 15.52 32.02 -8.93
C TRP A 467 14.92 30.68 -9.37
N ALA A 468 13.60 30.52 -9.23
CA ALA A 468 12.89 29.27 -9.52
C ALA A 468 13.08 28.82 -10.98
N GLU A 469 12.89 29.71 -11.94
CA GLU A 469 13.02 29.42 -13.37
C GLU A 469 14.46 29.07 -13.78
N ASN A 470 15.46 29.51 -13.00
CA ASN A 470 16.85 29.20 -13.28
C ASN A 470 17.34 27.89 -12.67
N THR A 471 16.55 27.26 -11.78
CA THR A 471 16.89 25.98 -11.18
C THR A 471 16.96 24.87 -12.23
N PRO A 472 17.91 23.92 -12.12
CA PRO A 472 17.98 22.77 -13.01
C PRO A 472 16.66 21.99 -13.05
N ASN A 473 16.03 21.77 -11.91
CA ASN A 473 14.76 21.03 -11.79
C ASN A 473 13.64 21.64 -12.63
N PHE A 474 13.46 22.95 -12.55
CA PHE A 474 12.44 23.66 -13.33
C PHE A 474 12.71 23.53 -14.83
N LYS A 475 13.95 23.80 -15.26
CA LYS A 475 14.35 23.68 -16.67
C LYS A 475 14.16 22.25 -17.20
N GLN A 476 14.47 21.24 -16.40
CA GLN A 476 14.31 19.84 -16.83
C GLN A 476 12.83 19.43 -16.94
N TYR A 477 11.99 19.85 -15.99
CA TYR A 477 10.55 19.64 -16.09
C TYR A 477 9.98 20.23 -17.38
N GLU A 478 10.28 21.50 -17.68
CA GLU A 478 9.83 22.17 -18.91
C GLU A 478 10.38 21.49 -20.18
N ASN A 479 11.65 21.08 -20.18
CA ASN A 479 12.26 20.36 -21.30
C ASN A 479 11.57 19.01 -21.56
N LEU A 480 11.37 18.20 -20.50
CA LEU A 480 10.72 16.90 -20.61
C LEU A 480 9.28 17.02 -21.08
N LYS A 481 8.53 17.96 -20.49
CA LYS A 481 7.17 18.26 -20.92
C LYS A 481 7.11 18.66 -22.38
N THR A 482 8.00 19.54 -22.83
CA THR A 482 8.10 19.96 -24.24
C THR A 482 8.40 18.77 -25.16
N LEU A 483 9.29 17.87 -24.75
CA LEU A 483 9.64 16.67 -25.52
C LEU A 483 8.48 15.67 -25.62
N LEU A 484 7.69 15.51 -24.56
CA LEU A 484 6.61 14.52 -24.51
C LEU A 484 5.29 15.05 -25.10
N THR A 485 5.08 16.36 -25.08
CA THR A 485 3.87 16.99 -25.59
C THR A 485 3.60 16.62 -27.05
N GLY A 486 2.38 16.13 -27.30
CA GLY A 486 1.94 15.73 -28.64
C GLY A 486 2.36 14.31 -29.08
N LYS A 487 3.08 13.56 -28.23
CA LYS A 487 3.42 12.15 -28.51
C LYS A 487 2.36 11.20 -27.96
N THR A 488 2.11 10.11 -28.68
CA THR A 488 1.32 8.97 -28.18
C THR A 488 2.18 8.06 -27.30
N GLU A 489 1.54 7.20 -26.50
CA GLU A 489 2.23 6.21 -25.66
C GLU A 489 3.19 5.33 -26.49
N ALA A 490 2.73 4.84 -27.65
CA ALA A 490 3.55 4.06 -28.57
C ALA A 490 4.75 4.85 -29.14
N GLN A 491 4.56 6.15 -29.42
CA GLN A 491 5.67 7.01 -29.87
C GLN A 491 6.68 7.27 -28.75
N ILE A 492 6.24 7.34 -27.49
CA ILE A 492 7.12 7.45 -26.32
C ILE A 492 7.90 6.15 -26.11
N GLN A 493 7.23 4.99 -26.19
CA GLN A 493 7.87 3.67 -26.12
C GLN A 493 8.91 3.48 -27.22
N GLU A 494 8.55 3.77 -28.47
CA GLU A 494 9.48 3.65 -29.60
C GLU A 494 10.63 4.63 -29.46
N TRP A 495 10.36 5.84 -28.96
CA TRP A 495 11.41 6.78 -28.64
C TRP A 495 12.36 6.24 -27.56
N PHE A 496 11.87 5.57 -26.51
CA PHE A 496 12.73 4.88 -25.54
C PHE A 496 13.56 3.76 -26.17
N ARG A 497 12.99 2.97 -27.08
CA ARG A 497 13.69 1.86 -27.72
C ARG A 497 14.74 2.28 -28.75
N THR A 498 14.44 3.29 -29.56
CA THR A 498 15.19 3.61 -30.79
C THR A 498 16.07 4.81 -30.68
N SER A 499 15.77 5.71 -29.75
CA SER A 499 16.65 6.85 -29.60
C SER A 499 18.00 6.33 -29.11
N ASN A 500 19.04 6.58 -29.88
CA ASN A 500 20.43 6.57 -29.41
C ASN A 500 20.66 7.61 -28.28
N ASN A 501 19.57 8.17 -27.70
CA ASN A 501 19.49 8.86 -26.41
C ASN A 501 19.49 7.88 -25.22
N GLY A 502 19.53 6.57 -25.49
CA GLY A 502 19.80 5.51 -24.53
C GLY A 502 21.09 5.75 -23.73
N GLU A 503 20.89 5.88 -22.44
CA GLU A 503 21.76 5.40 -21.36
C GLU A 503 23.28 5.58 -21.49
N GLY A 504 23.75 6.54 -20.71
CA GLY A 504 25.13 6.79 -20.34
C GLY A 504 25.17 8.13 -19.58
N ARG A 505 26.13 8.32 -18.66
CA ARG A 505 26.34 9.60 -17.96
C ARG A 505 26.62 10.70 -19.00
N GLY A 506 25.58 11.44 -19.44
CA GLY A 506 25.73 12.42 -20.53
C GLY A 506 24.46 12.83 -21.29
N LYS A 507 23.38 12.03 -21.31
CA LYS A 507 22.26 12.23 -22.27
C LYS A 507 20.99 12.87 -21.66
N PRO A 508 20.17 13.62 -22.43
CA PRO A 508 19.17 14.56 -21.89
C PRO A 508 17.97 13.94 -21.17
N PHE A 509 17.48 12.76 -21.57
CA PHE A 509 16.33 12.13 -20.91
C PHE A 509 16.75 11.39 -19.65
N ALA A 510 17.80 10.57 -19.73
CA ALA A 510 18.39 9.94 -18.55
C ALA A 510 18.86 11.00 -17.55
N ARG A 511 19.60 12.05 -17.98
CA ARG A 511 19.92 13.19 -17.11
C ARG A 511 18.70 14.00 -16.70
N GLY A 512 17.67 14.17 -17.52
CA GLY A 512 16.51 15.00 -17.21
C GLY A 512 15.62 14.37 -16.15
N LEU A 513 15.34 13.07 -16.29
CA LEU A 513 14.64 12.27 -15.28
C LEU A 513 15.54 12.09 -14.05
N TRP A 514 16.81 11.71 -14.22
CA TRP A 514 17.78 11.61 -13.12
C TRP A 514 17.99 12.93 -12.37
N ALA A 515 17.99 14.08 -13.05
CA ALA A 515 18.17 15.41 -12.46
C ALA A 515 16.87 15.97 -11.85
N MET A 516 15.68 15.69 -12.43
CA MET A 516 14.40 15.94 -11.74
C MET A 516 14.27 15.11 -10.45
N LEU A 517 14.98 13.98 -10.38
CA LEU A 517 14.95 12.99 -9.30
C LEU A 517 16.17 13.03 -8.36
N GLN A 518 17.07 14.02 -8.46
CA GLN A 518 18.18 14.15 -7.50
C GLN A 518 18.01 15.32 -6.56
N TRP A 519 18.00 15.00 -5.27
CA TRP A 519 18.32 15.94 -4.22
C TRP A 519 19.83 16.21 -4.16
N GLY A 520 20.22 17.49 -4.14
CA GLY A 520 21.54 17.92 -3.70
C GLY A 520 22.47 18.56 -4.73
N GLN A 521 22.18 18.52 -6.03
CA GLN A 521 22.97 19.24 -7.05
C GLN A 521 22.33 20.57 -7.47
N GLU A 522 22.23 21.50 -6.51
CA GLU A 522 22.00 22.93 -6.81
C GLU A 522 23.30 23.73 -6.65
N SER A 523 24.41 23.16 -7.11
CA SER A 523 25.72 23.80 -7.23
C SER A 523 26.56 23.05 -8.30
N PRO A 524 27.46 23.73 -9.05
CA PRO A 524 27.99 23.25 -10.33
C PRO A 524 28.90 22.02 -10.29
N ASP A 525 29.50 21.66 -9.16
CA ASP A 525 30.57 20.66 -9.11
C ASP A 525 30.37 19.65 -7.97
N ASP A 526 30.18 18.38 -8.34
CA ASP A 526 30.57 17.16 -7.61
C ASP A 526 30.18 16.96 -6.13
N GLY A 527 29.11 16.18 -5.91
CA GLY A 527 29.02 15.22 -4.79
C GLY A 527 28.71 15.75 -3.37
N GLY A 528 27.43 15.72 -2.99
CA GLY A 528 26.97 15.79 -1.58
C GLY A 528 26.14 17.03 -1.28
N GLY A 529 24.85 16.84 -1.03
CA GLY A 529 23.84 17.90 -0.91
C GLY A 529 24.18 19.00 0.10
N MET A 530 24.49 20.19 -0.40
CA MET A 530 24.64 21.43 0.40
C MET A 530 24.29 22.74 -0.35
N GLY A 531 23.78 22.69 -1.60
CA GLY A 531 23.51 23.91 -2.40
C GLY A 531 22.33 24.77 -1.90
N VAL A 532 21.30 24.13 -1.33
CA VAL A 532 20.12 24.84 -0.83
C VAL A 532 20.44 25.57 0.49
N GLU A 533 21.27 25.00 1.37
CA GLU A 533 21.71 25.68 2.60
C GLU A 533 22.56 26.94 2.31
N GLN A 534 23.42 26.91 1.29
CA GLN A 534 24.19 28.10 0.88
C GLN A 534 23.30 29.24 0.39
N ALA A 535 22.20 28.92 -0.32
CA ALA A 535 21.24 29.90 -0.78
C ALA A 535 20.32 30.44 0.34
N LEU A 536 20.02 29.61 1.34
CA LEU A 536 19.06 29.92 2.42
C LEU A 536 19.64 30.81 3.54
N PHE A 537 20.95 30.78 3.82
CA PHE A 537 21.51 31.47 4.99
C PHE A 537 22.26 32.79 4.69
N ARG A 538 22.45 33.20 3.43
CA ARG A 538 23.24 34.41 3.05
C ARG A 538 24.51 34.60 3.90
N LEU A 539 25.28 33.54 4.16
CA LEU A 539 26.57 33.70 4.83
C LEU A 539 27.56 34.31 3.83
N PRO A 540 28.32 35.36 4.19
CA PRO A 540 29.35 35.90 3.31
C PRO A 540 30.40 34.81 3.01
N PRO A 541 30.97 34.78 1.78
CA PRO A 541 31.92 33.75 1.34
C PRO A 541 33.15 33.57 2.23
N GLU A 542 33.48 34.58 3.03
CA GLU A 542 34.69 34.69 3.84
C GLU A 542 34.63 33.89 5.16
N ALA A 543 33.47 33.32 5.53
CA ALA A 543 33.27 32.60 6.79
C ALA A 543 33.75 31.13 6.79
N PHE A 544 34.21 30.61 5.64
CA PHE A 544 34.80 29.27 5.52
C PHE A 544 36.29 29.40 5.21
N ASP A 545 37.09 29.66 6.26
CA ASP A 545 38.55 29.75 6.20
C ASP A 545 39.15 28.47 5.58
N GLN A 546 39.93 28.66 4.52
CA GLN A 546 40.64 27.60 3.84
C GLN A 546 41.80 27.13 4.71
N ARG A 547 41.69 25.94 5.29
CA ARG A 547 42.88 25.21 5.76
C ARG A 547 42.99 23.85 5.09
N PRO A 548 44.15 23.52 4.49
CA PRO A 548 44.37 22.23 3.89
C PRO A 548 44.68 21.20 4.99
N GLY A 549 43.89 20.14 5.04
CA GLY A 549 44.15 18.96 5.85
C GLY A 549 43.17 18.73 7.00
N ASN A 550 42.39 17.65 6.88
CA ASN A 550 41.71 16.92 7.96
C ASN A 550 41.01 17.72 9.07
N GLN A 551 39.71 17.97 8.87
CA GLN A 551 38.58 17.50 9.70
C GLN A 551 37.36 18.36 9.39
N ARG A 552 36.30 17.75 8.83
CA ARG A 552 35.00 18.39 8.63
C ARG A 552 34.36 18.67 9.99
N THR A 553 34.72 19.78 10.62
CA THR A 553 33.96 20.31 11.76
C THR A 553 32.78 21.08 11.20
N ARG A 554 31.58 20.54 11.43
CA ARG A 554 30.28 21.09 11.03
C ARG A 554 30.01 22.35 11.87
N THR A 555 30.39 23.52 11.40
CA THR A 555 29.99 24.78 12.04
C THR A 555 28.49 24.97 11.81
N VAL A 556 27.74 24.96 12.91
CA VAL A 556 26.27 24.93 12.99
C VAL A 556 25.70 26.31 12.58
N PRO A 557 24.85 26.41 11.55
CA PRO A 557 24.25 27.70 11.15
C PRO A 557 23.38 28.30 12.26
N ASN A 558 23.42 29.62 12.39
CA ASN A 558 22.59 30.36 13.34
C ASN A 558 21.10 30.14 12.99
N GLY A 559 20.34 29.52 13.90
CA GLY A 559 18.94 29.07 13.65
C GLY A 559 18.75 27.56 13.50
N SER A 560 19.80 26.76 13.71
CA SER A 560 19.68 25.31 13.90
C SER A 560 19.89 24.95 15.38
N GLY A 561 19.10 24.00 15.90
CA GLY A 561 19.28 23.50 17.26
C GLY A 561 20.52 22.60 17.39
N GLU A 562 20.75 22.04 18.59
CA GLU A 562 21.90 21.19 18.92
C GLU A 562 22.11 19.97 17.98
N THR A 563 21.09 19.60 17.18
CA THR A 563 21.12 18.52 16.19
C THR A 563 21.51 18.95 14.77
N GLY A 564 21.62 20.25 14.51
CA GLY A 564 21.91 20.82 13.18
C GLY A 564 20.76 20.62 12.16
N ARG A 565 19.50 20.68 12.62
CA ARG A 565 18.27 20.66 11.81
C ARG A 565 17.63 22.05 11.72
N VAL A 566 16.87 22.33 10.66
CA VAL A 566 16.23 23.63 10.40
C VAL A 566 15.05 23.84 11.37
N ARG A 567 15.13 24.88 12.21
CA ARG A 567 14.09 25.24 13.21
C ARG A 567 13.27 26.48 12.89
N GLN A 568 13.59 27.22 11.83
CA GLN A 568 12.81 28.42 11.48
C GLN A 568 11.53 28.01 10.75
N THR A 569 10.36 28.25 11.34
CA THR A 569 9.04 27.84 10.83
C THR A 569 8.80 28.26 9.38
N GLU A 570 9.13 29.50 9.04
CA GLU A 570 8.91 30.03 7.68
C GLU A 570 9.89 29.42 6.67
N GLY A 571 11.17 29.30 7.04
CA GLY A 571 12.20 28.68 6.19
C GLY A 571 11.91 27.20 5.94
N ALA A 572 11.57 26.45 7.01
CA ALA A 572 11.19 25.04 6.95
C ALA A 572 10.01 24.81 6.00
N ARG A 573 8.96 25.63 6.11
CA ARG A 573 7.78 25.56 5.23
C ARG A 573 8.13 25.80 3.76
N LYS A 574 8.98 26.79 3.46
CA LYS A 574 9.43 27.08 2.09
C LYS A 574 10.26 25.93 1.50
N ILE A 575 11.16 25.35 2.29
CA ILE A 575 11.97 24.19 1.89
C ILE A 575 11.07 23.00 1.60
N TYR A 576 10.16 22.67 2.53
CA TYR A 576 9.27 21.53 2.35
C TYR A 576 8.36 21.69 1.13
N SER A 577 7.83 22.90 0.93
CA SER A 577 7.00 23.20 -0.24
C SER A 577 7.77 23.06 -1.56
N LEU A 578 9.07 23.37 -1.61
CA LEU A 578 9.89 23.12 -2.80
C LEU A 578 9.97 21.63 -3.12
N VAL A 579 10.10 20.77 -2.11
CA VAL A 579 10.15 19.31 -2.31
C VAL A 579 8.80 18.78 -2.78
N GLN A 580 7.70 19.19 -2.15
CA GLN A 580 6.32 18.87 -2.55
C GLN A 580 6.00 19.32 -3.98
N TRP A 581 6.43 20.54 -4.35
CA TRP A 581 6.28 21.04 -5.72
C TRP A 581 6.95 20.11 -6.74
N ARG A 582 8.19 19.66 -6.49
CA ARG A 582 8.88 18.71 -7.39
C ARG A 582 8.11 17.43 -7.56
N MET A 583 7.61 16.86 -6.46
CA MET A 583 6.80 15.63 -6.51
C MET A 583 5.54 15.82 -7.36
N THR A 584 4.87 16.96 -7.21
CA THR A 584 3.68 17.29 -8.00
C THR A 584 4.03 17.37 -9.49
N LYS A 585 5.21 17.89 -9.86
CA LYS A 585 5.67 17.90 -11.26
C LYS A 585 6.13 16.55 -11.77
N GLN A 586 6.70 15.70 -10.92
CA GLN A 586 6.98 14.31 -11.27
C GLN A 586 5.67 13.56 -11.54
N PHE A 587 4.63 13.76 -10.72
CA PHE A 587 3.31 13.21 -10.95
C PHE A 587 2.70 13.70 -12.28
N ASP A 588 2.78 15.01 -12.57
CA ASP A 588 2.32 15.60 -13.83
C ASP A 588 2.95 14.90 -15.05
N ILE A 589 4.27 14.68 -15.01
CA ILE A 589 4.98 13.99 -16.09
C ILE A 589 4.62 12.49 -16.17
N HIS A 590 4.60 11.77 -15.05
CA HIS A 590 4.37 10.32 -15.06
C HIS A 590 2.94 9.96 -15.45
N GLU A 591 1.95 10.61 -14.82
CA GLU A 591 0.55 10.32 -15.07
C GLU A 591 0.04 11.00 -16.34
N GLY A 592 0.45 12.25 -16.59
CA GLY A 592 -0.01 13.02 -17.75
C GLY A 592 0.46 12.47 -19.10
N PHE A 593 1.58 11.74 -19.12
CA PHE A 593 2.14 11.11 -20.33
C PHE A 593 2.16 9.57 -20.29
N GLY A 594 1.55 8.96 -19.27
CA GLY A 594 1.45 7.50 -19.16
C GLY A 594 2.80 6.79 -18.99
N LEU A 595 3.76 7.41 -18.30
CA LEU A 595 5.09 6.82 -18.14
C LEU A 595 5.14 5.67 -17.13
N THR A 596 4.08 5.45 -16.36
CA THR A 596 4.02 4.44 -15.30
C THR A 596 3.99 2.99 -15.80
N SER A 597 3.63 2.78 -17.07
CA SER A 597 3.72 1.50 -17.77
C SER A 597 5.10 1.27 -18.43
N MET A 598 6.01 2.24 -18.33
CA MET A 598 7.24 2.27 -19.15
C MET A 598 8.43 1.56 -18.53
N GLY A 599 8.32 1.05 -17.30
CA GLY A 599 9.40 0.37 -16.58
C GLY A 599 10.15 -0.70 -17.41
N PRO A 600 9.46 -1.61 -18.13
CA PRO A 600 10.10 -2.63 -18.96
C PRO A 600 10.80 -2.10 -20.23
N TYR A 601 10.63 -0.82 -20.58
CA TYR A 601 11.17 -0.22 -21.81
C TYR A 601 12.29 0.79 -21.54
N VAL A 602 12.44 1.25 -20.30
CA VAL A 602 13.42 2.28 -19.92
C VAL A 602 14.56 1.61 -19.18
N ASN A 603 15.78 1.61 -19.73
CA ASN A 603 16.95 1.22 -18.95
C ASN A 603 17.47 2.42 -18.15
N THR A 604 17.55 2.26 -16.83
CA THR A 604 17.85 3.38 -15.94
C THR A 604 19.36 3.64 -15.78
N GLY A 605 20.22 2.85 -16.44
CA GLY A 605 21.57 3.16 -16.92
C GLY A 605 22.63 3.75 -15.96
N GLY A 606 22.30 3.98 -14.69
CA GLY A 606 23.14 4.77 -13.80
C GLY A 606 24.28 3.99 -13.19
N MET A 607 24.00 2.75 -12.75
CA MET A 607 24.89 2.02 -11.85
C MET A 607 24.60 0.50 -11.88
N GLY A 608 24.92 -0.18 -12.99
CA GLY A 608 24.86 -1.65 -13.11
C GLY A 608 23.90 -2.18 -14.19
N PRO A 609 23.89 -3.51 -14.47
CA PRO A 609 23.06 -4.09 -15.52
C PRO A 609 21.59 -4.09 -15.08
N PHE A 610 20.86 -3.08 -15.55
CA PHE A 610 19.41 -3.01 -15.46
C PHE A 610 18.77 -4.20 -16.18
N ARG A 611 17.80 -4.84 -15.53
CA ARG A 611 17.02 -5.97 -16.07
C ARG A 611 15.60 -5.51 -16.36
N ALA A 612 15.43 -4.88 -17.51
CA ALA A 612 14.12 -4.39 -17.98
C ALA A 612 13.06 -5.49 -18.01
N ASP A 613 13.48 -6.72 -18.30
CA ASP A 613 12.66 -7.92 -18.30
C ASP A 613 12.16 -8.35 -16.91
N LEU A 614 12.75 -7.82 -15.83
CA LEU A 614 12.40 -8.11 -14.44
C LEU A 614 11.79 -6.91 -13.70
N ALA A 615 11.61 -5.78 -14.39
CA ALA A 615 10.93 -4.61 -13.84
C ALA A 615 9.46 -4.93 -13.51
N GLY A 616 8.94 -4.30 -12.47
CA GLY A 616 7.50 -4.34 -12.20
C GLY A 616 6.71 -3.81 -13.40
N PRO A 617 5.55 -4.38 -13.72
CA PRO A 617 4.73 -3.93 -14.84
C PRO A 617 4.20 -2.49 -14.66
N ARG A 618 4.21 -1.98 -13.42
CA ARG A 618 3.90 -0.61 -13.06
C ARG A 618 4.97 -0.07 -12.14
N MET A 619 5.53 1.07 -12.52
CA MET A 619 6.47 1.79 -11.69
C MET A 619 6.66 3.21 -12.23
N TRP A 620 7.04 4.13 -11.37
CA TRP A 620 7.62 5.38 -11.84
C TRP A 620 8.96 5.08 -12.51
N VAL A 621 9.21 5.74 -13.64
CA VAL A 621 10.48 5.55 -14.36
C VAL A 621 11.53 6.46 -13.74
N GLY A 622 12.75 5.95 -13.60
CA GLY A 622 13.86 6.72 -13.04
C GLY A 622 14.81 5.87 -12.21
N ALA A 623 16.04 6.35 -12.07
CA ALA A 623 17.11 5.62 -11.39
C ALA A 623 17.28 5.97 -9.91
N ASN A 624 16.51 6.91 -9.34
CA ASN A 624 16.76 7.51 -8.02
C ASN A 624 15.50 7.65 -7.14
N ARG A 625 15.73 8.10 -5.90
CA ARG A 625 14.77 8.50 -4.86
C ARG A 625 13.84 9.59 -5.42
N SER A 626 12.54 9.31 -5.52
CA SER A 626 11.53 10.21 -6.10
C SER A 626 10.72 10.88 -4.99
N VAL A 627 9.65 10.22 -4.58
CA VAL A 627 8.80 10.58 -3.43
C VAL A 627 9.52 10.40 -2.10
N PHE A 628 10.55 9.56 -2.07
CA PHE A 628 11.41 9.34 -0.91
C PHE A 628 12.00 10.63 -0.36
N ASP A 629 12.44 11.52 -1.24
CA ASP A 629 13.10 12.77 -0.86
C ASP A 629 12.14 13.77 -0.17
N ALA A 630 10.83 13.52 -0.21
CA ALA A 630 9.85 14.31 0.53
C ALA A 630 9.74 13.98 2.02
N SER A 631 10.55 13.05 2.50
CA SER A 631 10.68 12.78 3.92
C SER A 631 11.21 14.01 4.68
N PRO A 632 10.53 14.47 5.75
CA PRO A 632 11.04 15.51 6.63
C PRO A 632 12.46 15.21 7.16
N PHE A 633 12.75 13.94 7.45
CA PHE A 633 14.08 13.48 7.87
C PHE A 633 15.19 13.84 6.89
N LEU A 634 15.00 13.52 5.62
CA LEU A 634 16.01 13.82 4.62
C LEU A 634 16.03 15.31 4.29
N SER A 635 14.89 16.00 4.49
CA SER A 635 14.77 17.44 4.32
C SER A 635 15.42 18.24 5.46
N ALA A 636 16.06 17.55 6.41
CA ALA A 636 16.69 18.13 7.59
C ALA A 636 15.74 19.03 8.40
N LEU A 637 14.43 18.74 8.36
CA LEU A 637 13.41 19.48 9.11
C LEU A 637 13.34 18.98 10.55
N ASP A 638 13.12 19.89 11.50
CA ASP A 638 12.84 19.51 12.88
C ASP A 638 11.38 19.02 13.05
N TYR A 639 11.11 18.26 14.12
CA TYR A 639 9.83 17.56 14.31
C TYR A 639 8.62 18.51 14.42
N GLU A 640 8.84 19.73 14.93
CA GLU A 640 7.85 20.80 15.14
C GLU A 640 7.21 21.29 13.82
N PHE A 641 7.83 21.00 12.67
CA PHE A 641 7.46 21.58 11.37
C PHE A 641 6.78 20.59 10.42
N THR A 642 6.35 19.43 10.94
CA THR A 642 5.73 18.37 10.13
C THR A 642 4.21 18.53 9.96
N GLY A 643 3.64 19.67 10.35
CA GLY A 643 2.23 20.02 10.12
C GLY A 643 1.24 19.42 11.12
N SER A 644 1.72 18.87 12.23
CA SER A 644 0.90 18.49 13.39
C SER A 644 0.47 19.72 14.17
N SER A 645 -0.81 19.82 14.53
CA SER A 645 -1.31 20.85 15.46
C SER A 645 -1.44 20.34 16.89
N SER A 646 -1.11 19.06 17.14
CA SER A 646 -1.16 18.41 18.44
C SER A 646 0.12 18.60 19.28
N GLY A 647 0.80 19.73 19.06
CA GLY A 647 2.08 20.08 19.69
C GLY A 647 3.29 19.41 19.03
N ASP A 648 4.44 19.67 19.64
CA ASP A 648 5.76 19.15 19.28
C ASP A 648 5.80 17.64 19.48
N ASN A 649 5.64 16.86 18.40
CA ASN A 649 5.74 15.42 18.51
C ASN A 649 6.61 14.80 17.41
N ALA A 650 7.70 14.16 17.85
CA ALA A 650 8.56 13.31 17.01
C ALA A 650 7.78 12.20 16.30
N PHE A 651 6.60 11.86 16.81
CA PHE A 651 5.70 10.88 16.22
C PHE A 651 5.23 11.25 14.81
N ASN A 652 4.74 12.47 14.60
CA ASN A 652 4.28 12.89 13.27
C ASN A 652 5.43 13.03 12.27
N PHE A 653 6.62 13.38 12.77
CA PHE A 653 7.84 13.33 11.98
C PHE A 653 8.15 11.90 11.51
N ASP A 654 8.19 10.93 12.42
CA ASP A 654 8.41 9.53 12.06
C ASP A 654 7.31 9.04 11.10
N TYR A 655 6.04 9.41 11.35
CA TYR A 655 4.89 9.12 10.49
C TYR A 655 5.12 9.57 9.06
N LEU A 656 5.30 10.88 8.87
CA LEU A 656 5.37 11.46 7.55
C LEU A 656 6.65 11.01 6.83
N SER A 657 7.76 10.90 7.54
CA SER A 657 9.00 10.34 7.00
C SER A 657 8.82 8.91 6.51
N ASN A 658 8.20 8.04 7.31
CA ASN A 658 7.99 6.65 6.91
C ASN A 658 6.93 6.50 5.82
N ALA A 659 5.94 7.39 5.76
CA ALA A 659 4.91 7.36 4.74
C ALA A 659 5.49 7.58 3.33
N TRP A 660 6.42 8.52 3.19
CA TRP A 660 7.14 8.74 1.93
C TRP A 660 8.05 7.56 1.55
N TYR A 661 8.68 6.91 2.53
CA TYR A 661 9.47 5.70 2.33
C TYR A 661 8.59 4.52 1.88
N GLN A 662 7.42 4.34 2.51
CA GLN A 662 6.47 3.29 2.15
C GLN A 662 5.92 3.49 0.74
N LEU A 663 5.58 4.72 0.38
CA LEU A 663 5.10 5.05 -0.96
C LEU A 663 6.18 4.81 -2.01
N GLN A 664 7.44 5.13 -1.71
CA GLN A 664 8.55 4.87 -2.63
C GLN A 664 8.69 3.38 -2.97
N LEU A 665 8.45 2.48 -2.02
CA LEU A 665 8.45 1.03 -2.23
C LEU A 665 7.34 0.57 -3.19
N ILE A 666 6.25 1.32 -3.26
CA ILE A 666 5.11 1.07 -4.15
C ILE A 666 5.43 1.66 -5.54
N LEU A 667 5.86 2.91 -5.62
CA LEU A 667 6.10 3.58 -6.90
C LEU A 667 7.30 3.03 -7.65
N ASN A 668 8.39 2.71 -6.95
CA ASN A 668 9.54 2.04 -7.54
C ASN A 668 9.76 0.71 -6.82
N PRO A 669 8.95 -0.32 -7.13
CA PRO A 669 9.08 -1.62 -6.53
C PRO A 669 10.35 -2.34 -6.99
N GLY A 670 11.20 -1.71 -7.81
CA GLY A 670 12.47 -2.27 -8.24
C GLY A 670 12.35 -3.28 -9.38
N HIS A 671 13.49 -3.84 -9.75
CA HIS A 671 13.69 -4.61 -10.99
C HIS A 671 14.64 -5.79 -10.79
N ARG A 672 14.82 -6.26 -9.54
CA ARG A 672 15.74 -7.34 -9.17
C ARG A 672 17.14 -7.14 -9.75
N SER A 673 17.61 -5.90 -9.81
CA SER A 673 18.99 -5.64 -10.18
C SER A 673 19.91 -5.91 -9.01
N ALA A 674 21.19 -5.86 -9.31
CA ALA A 674 22.21 -6.08 -8.32
C ALA A 674 22.65 -4.78 -7.65
N TYR A 675 22.90 -3.76 -8.47
CA TYR A 675 23.58 -2.55 -8.08
C TYR A 675 22.60 -1.39 -7.95
N ASP A 676 22.83 -0.58 -6.91
CA ASP A 676 22.16 0.70 -6.64
C ASP A 676 20.64 0.67 -6.75
N HIS A 677 20.01 -0.06 -5.82
CA HIS A 677 18.61 0.15 -5.44
C HIS A 677 18.44 1.52 -4.74
N SER A 678 19.04 2.58 -5.27
CA SER A 678 19.09 3.92 -4.70
C SER A 678 17.69 4.45 -4.44
N ALA A 679 16.69 4.01 -5.22
CA ALA A 679 15.29 4.31 -5.03
C ALA A 679 14.77 3.95 -3.63
N VAL A 680 15.35 2.99 -2.91
CA VAL A 680 14.89 2.58 -1.56
C VAL A 680 16.05 2.59 -0.57
N ASP A 681 15.87 3.28 0.55
CA ASP A 681 16.79 3.24 1.69
C ASP A 681 16.29 2.29 2.77
N TRP A 682 16.76 1.05 2.70
CA TRP A 682 16.27 -0.06 3.52
C TRP A 682 16.48 0.16 5.02
N GLY A 683 17.65 0.70 5.43
CA GLY A 683 18.03 0.79 6.83
C GLY A 683 17.19 1.79 7.64
N TYR A 684 17.01 3.01 7.10
CA TYR A 684 16.25 4.05 7.79
C TYR A 684 14.75 3.73 7.89
N ALA A 685 14.19 3.02 6.90
CA ALA A 685 12.80 2.58 6.93
C ALA A 685 12.47 1.77 8.20
N HIS A 686 13.31 0.76 8.51
CA HIS A 686 13.16 -0.04 9.72
C HIS A 686 13.39 0.78 11.00
N GLY A 687 14.24 1.81 10.94
CA GLY A 687 14.41 2.78 12.03
C GLY A 687 13.11 3.51 12.39
N PHE A 688 12.38 4.04 11.40
CA PHE A 688 11.09 4.68 11.64
C PHE A 688 10.02 3.70 12.12
N LEU A 689 9.99 2.47 11.57
CA LEU A 689 9.09 1.42 12.05
C LEU A 689 9.34 1.09 13.53
N SER A 690 10.62 1.03 13.93
CA SER A 690 11.01 0.90 15.34
C SER A 690 10.63 2.12 16.16
N GLY A 691 10.71 3.32 15.59
CA GLY A 691 10.23 4.57 16.18
C GLY A 691 8.75 4.49 16.55
N PHE A 692 7.88 4.05 15.63
CA PHE A 692 6.46 3.86 15.95
C PHE A 692 6.25 2.84 17.06
N ASN A 693 6.92 1.69 17.02
CA ASN A 693 6.77 0.67 18.06
C ASN A 693 7.18 1.15 19.46
N ARG A 694 8.03 2.19 19.53
CA ARG A 694 8.49 2.81 20.79
C ARG A 694 7.57 3.95 21.21
N LEU A 695 7.12 4.75 20.26
CA LEU A 695 6.25 5.91 20.49
C LEU A 695 4.77 5.50 20.63
N THR A 696 4.43 4.28 20.25
CA THR A 696 3.09 3.71 20.30
C THR A 696 3.13 2.27 20.78
N ASP A 697 2.01 1.80 21.31
CA ASP A 697 1.83 0.37 21.65
C ASP A 697 1.49 -0.50 20.43
N MET A 698 1.47 0.06 19.21
CA MET A 698 1.19 -0.72 17.98
C MET A 698 2.46 -1.36 17.45
N LYS A 699 2.40 -2.68 17.24
CA LYS A 699 3.51 -3.44 16.68
C LYS A 699 3.37 -3.52 15.16
N GLN A 700 4.22 -2.80 14.43
CA GLN A 700 4.26 -2.74 12.96
C GLN A 700 4.90 -4.02 12.34
N SER A 701 4.52 -5.19 12.84
CA SER A 701 5.17 -6.47 12.52
C SER A 701 4.92 -6.91 11.07
N ALA A 702 3.70 -6.77 10.58
CA ALA A 702 3.35 -7.14 9.21
C ALA A 702 3.91 -6.13 8.19
N ARG A 703 3.96 -4.83 8.54
CA ARG A 703 4.68 -3.86 7.71
C ARG A 703 6.19 -4.10 7.66
N ASN A 704 6.84 -4.47 8.78
CA ASN A 704 8.24 -4.93 8.72
C ASN A 704 8.39 -6.14 7.79
N LEU A 705 7.46 -7.09 7.84
CA LEU A 705 7.45 -8.24 6.94
C LEU A 705 7.36 -7.84 5.46
N ILE A 706 6.49 -6.89 5.09
CA ILE A 706 6.39 -6.36 3.72
C ILE A 706 7.75 -5.86 3.23
N TRP A 707 8.44 -5.05 4.04
CA TRP A 707 9.76 -4.53 3.69
C TRP A 707 10.79 -5.65 3.55
N SER A 708 10.81 -6.62 4.45
CA SER A 708 11.74 -7.75 4.36
C SER A 708 11.46 -8.66 3.16
N LEU A 709 10.19 -8.99 2.89
CA LEU A 709 9.77 -9.75 1.70
C LEU A 709 10.15 -9.01 0.42
N LYS A 710 10.06 -7.67 0.43
CA LYS A 710 10.43 -6.89 -0.74
C LYS A 710 11.95 -6.84 -0.95
N GLY A 711 12.73 -6.73 0.12
CA GLY A 711 14.19 -6.81 0.03
C GLY A 711 14.69 -8.20 -0.36
N MET A 712 13.99 -9.26 0.08
CA MET A 712 14.17 -10.61 -0.46
C MET A 712 13.96 -10.60 -1.97
N ASP A 713 12.78 -10.19 -2.41
CA ASP A 713 12.42 -10.13 -3.82
C ASP A 713 13.45 -9.37 -4.70
N GLU A 714 13.90 -8.20 -4.27
CA GLU A 714 14.98 -7.45 -4.95
C GLU A 714 16.34 -8.17 -4.94
N GLY A 715 16.60 -9.01 -3.95
CA GLY A 715 17.80 -9.85 -3.86
C GLY A 715 17.83 -11.03 -4.81
N ASP A 716 16.69 -11.44 -5.39
CA ASP A 716 16.59 -12.67 -6.18
C ASP A 716 17.04 -12.44 -7.64
N ASN A 717 18.30 -12.05 -7.78
CA ASN A 717 18.92 -11.54 -9.01
C ASN A 717 20.00 -12.46 -9.58
N ASP A 718 19.97 -13.72 -9.15
CA ASP A 718 20.89 -14.77 -9.56
C ASP A 718 22.39 -14.54 -9.22
N ARG A 719 22.72 -13.65 -8.28
CA ARG A 719 24.12 -13.38 -7.85
C ARG A 719 24.57 -14.04 -6.54
N GLY A 720 23.76 -14.93 -5.99
CA GLY A 720 24.10 -15.70 -4.79
C GLY A 720 24.21 -14.87 -3.50
N PRO A 721 24.53 -15.51 -2.37
CA PRO A 721 24.41 -14.89 -1.05
C PRO A 721 25.59 -14.02 -0.56
N ASN A 722 26.70 -14.01 -1.29
CA ASN A 722 27.96 -13.41 -0.84
C ASN A 722 28.29 -12.05 -1.46
N ARG A 723 27.39 -11.47 -2.27
CA ARG A 723 27.55 -10.13 -2.85
C ARG A 723 26.74 -9.11 -2.04
N SER A 724 27.29 -7.91 -1.79
CA SER A 724 26.48 -6.76 -1.30
C SER A 724 25.33 -6.47 -2.27
N ASP A 725 25.56 -6.79 -3.55
CA ASP A 725 24.65 -6.68 -4.66
C ASP A 725 23.86 -8.00 -4.99
N GLY A 726 23.79 -9.01 -4.11
CA GLY A 726 23.08 -10.29 -4.30
C GLY A 726 22.06 -10.67 -3.22
N TRP A 727 21.55 -11.92 -3.22
CA TRP A 727 20.54 -12.42 -2.26
C TRP A 727 21.10 -12.54 -0.84
N SER A 728 21.03 -11.48 -0.02
CA SER A 728 21.64 -11.47 1.34
C SER A 728 20.65 -11.15 2.46
N PHE A 729 20.95 -11.59 3.69
CA PHE A 729 20.13 -11.30 4.87
C PHE A 729 20.00 -9.80 5.21
N ARG A 730 21.01 -8.99 4.87
CA ARG A 730 20.97 -7.55 5.18
C ARG A 730 20.16 -6.74 4.17
N ARG A 731 19.97 -7.23 2.94
CA ARG A 731 19.38 -6.45 1.83
C ARG A 731 17.97 -5.90 2.12
N GLY A 732 17.16 -6.64 2.88
CA GLY A 732 15.82 -6.22 3.32
C GLY A 732 15.68 -6.08 4.83
N GLY A 733 16.81 -5.88 5.54
CA GLY A 733 16.85 -5.93 6.99
C GLY A 733 16.30 -7.25 7.54
N MET A 734 16.55 -8.41 6.92
CA MET A 734 15.93 -9.67 7.36
C MET A 734 16.36 -10.06 8.79
N ASP A 735 17.45 -9.49 9.31
CA ASP A 735 17.81 -9.58 10.73
C ASP A 735 16.70 -9.04 11.64
N SER A 736 15.97 -8.01 11.19
CA SER A 736 14.80 -7.45 11.88
C SER A 736 13.63 -8.42 11.96
N ALA A 737 13.22 -8.97 10.81
CA ALA A 737 12.14 -9.93 10.75
C ALA A 737 12.55 -11.22 11.46
N LEU A 738 13.82 -11.63 11.40
CA LEU A 738 14.25 -12.90 11.99
C LEU A 738 14.66 -12.79 13.46
N GLY A 739 14.68 -11.61 14.09
CA GLY A 739 15.09 -11.32 15.46
C GLY A 739 13.94 -11.02 16.43
N PHE A 740 13.29 -12.04 16.98
CA PHE A 740 12.52 -11.96 18.22
C PHE A 740 13.47 -11.69 19.39
N VAL A 741 13.43 -10.50 19.97
CA VAL A 741 14.02 -10.26 21.28
C VAL A 741 13.03 -9.48 22.13
N ASP A 742 12.38 -10.15 23.08
CA ASP A 742 11.71 -9.49 24.20
C ASP A 742 12.75 -8.70 25.01
N ASP A 743 12.40 -7.44 25.33
CA ASP A 743 13.00 -6.52 26.30
C ASP A 743 14.50 -6.70 26.59
N ILE A 744 15.36 -5.91 25.92
CA ILE A 744 16.71 -5.65 26.41
C ILE A 744 16.74 -4.28 27.11
N PRO A 745 16.98 -4.20 28.43
CA PRO A 745 17.42 -2.97 29.07
C PRO A 745 18.83 -2.60 28.59
N GLN A 746 19.05 -1.39 28.08
CA GLN A 746 20.35 -0.95 27.53
C GLN A 746 20.93 0.31 28.23
N PRO A 747 22.27 0.44 28.35
CA PRO A 747 22.94 1.61 28.92
C PRO A 747 23.26 2.69 27.86
N ALA A 748 22.71 3.89 28.07
CA ALA A 748 23.28 5.23 27.87
C ALA A 748 24.14 5.65 26.63
N THR A 749 24.14 4.97 25.46
CA THR A 749 24.88 5.48 24.27
C THR A 749 23.99 5.77 23.05
N GLY A 750 23.15 6.82 23.14
CA GLY A 750 22.82 7.82 22.10
C GLY A 750 22.29 7.48 20.70
N TYR A 751 22.56 6.31 20.11
CA TYR A 751 22.05 5.89 18.79
C TYR A 751 21.34 4.55 18.93
N THR A 752 20.08 4.62 19.33
CA THR A 752 19.25 3.47 19.74
C THR A 752 18.77 2.68 18.52
N SER A 753 19.38 1.54 18.22
CA SER A 753 18.81 0.54 17.32
C SER A 753 18.41 -0.69 18.13
N ARG A 754 17.27 -1.29 17.77
CA ARG A 754 16.82 -2.67 18.11
C ARG A 754 15.97 -2.89 19.37
N ALA A 755 14.91 -2.10 19.57
CA ALA A 755 13.77 -2.52 20.40
C ALA A 755 12.72 -3.21 19.51
N TRP A 756 12.92 -4.51 19.30
CA TRP A 756 12.08 -5.38 18.49
C TRP A 756 10.89 -5.85 19.32
N VAL A 757 9.66 -5.64 18.87
CA VAL A 757 8.52 -6.36 19.44
C VAL A 757 7.67 -6.88 18.29
N VAL A 758 8.03 -8.07 17.82
CA VAL A 758 7.12 -8.90 17.03
C VAL A 758 6.13 -9.53 18.00
N SER A 759 4.86 -9.59 17.62
CA SER A 759 3.82 -10.22 18.41
C SER A 759 4.19 -11.67 18.78
N PRO A 760 4.07 -12.13 20.04
CA PRO A 760 4.46 -13.48 20.47
C PRO A 760 3.50 -14.59 19.99
N THR A 761 2.61 -14.28 19.03
CA THR A 761 1.56 -15.16 18.53
C THR A 761 2.12 -16.41 17.83
N ALA A 762 1.32 -17.47 17.80
CA ALA A 762 1.69 -18.71 17.12
C ALA A 762 1.85 -18.48 15.61
N GLU A 763 1.05 -17.60 15.04
CA GLU A 763 1.06 -17.19 13.64
C GLU A 763 2.36 -16.48 13.28
N ALA A 764 2.84 -15.55 14.11
CA ALA A 764 4.13 -14.89 13.88
C ALA A 764 5.24 -15.94 13.82
N LYS A 765 5.29 -16.85 14.79
CA LYS A 765 6.28 -17.96 14.81
C LYS A 765 6.24 -18.82 13.54
N GLN A 766 5.05 -19.07 12.98
CA GLN A 766 4.89 -19.78 11.72
C GLN A 766 5.46 -18.98 10.53
N VAL A 767 5.17 -17.68 10.42
CA VAL A 767 5.72 -16.81 9.35
C VAL A 767 7.24 -16.84 9.39
N HIS A 768 7.84 -16.65 10.56
CA HIS A 768 9.30 -16.65 10.69
C HIS A 768 9.93 -18.00 10.38
N THR A 769 9.29 -19.09 10.81
CA THR A 769 9.75 -20.45 10.48
C THR A 769 9.74 -20.68 8.98
N LEU A 770 8.69 -20.20 8.30
CA LEU A 770 8.58 -20.29 6.85
C LEU A 770 9.63 -19.43 6.12
N LEU A 771 9.86 -18.19 6.54
CA LEU A 771 10.89 -17.32 5.95
C LEU A 771 12.28 -17.95 6.05
N ARG A 772 12.61 -18.54 7.21
CA ARG A 772 13.86 -19.26 7.42
C ARG A 772 13.98 -20.47 6.51
N GLN A 773 12.90 -21.26 6.39
CA GLN A 773 12.85 -22.40 5.49
C GLN A 773 13.12 -21.96 4.04
N VAL A 774 12.40 -20.95 3.55
CA VAL A 774 12.53 -20.42 2.18
C VAL A 774 13.94 -19.89 1.92
N TRP A 775 14.51 -19.17 2.90
CA TRP A 775 15.88 -18.68 2.81
C TRP A 775 16.89 -19.84 2.74
N LEU A 776 16.76 -20.86 3.60
CA LEU A 776 17.63 -22.05 3.59
C LEU A 776 17.54 -22.80 2.27
N GLU A 777 16.33 -23.03 1.75
CA GLU A 777 16.11 -23.65 0.44
C GLU A 777 16.82 -22.87 -0.67
N LYS A 778 16.70 -21.54 -0.68
CA LYS A 778 17.36 -20.68 -1.67
C LYS A 778 18.87 -20.80 -1.57
N VAL A 779 19.44 -20.64 -0.37
CA VAL A 779 20.90 -20.67 -0.17
C VAL A 779 21.48 -22.05 -0.45
N ALA A 780 20.75 -23.13 -0.15
CA ALA A 780 21.16 -24.49 -0.46
C ALA A 780 21.16 -24.81 -1.97
N SER A 781 20.44 -24.05 -2.81
CA SER A 781 20.49 -24.26 -4.26
C SER A 781 21.74 -23.71 -4.96
N TRP A 782 22.60 -22.97 -4.25
CA TRP A 782 23.84 -22.44 -4.82
C TRP A 782 24.97 -23.45 -4.67
N LEU A 783 25.64 -23.77 -5.78
CA LEU A 783 26.86 -24.58 -5.74
C LEU A 783 27.98 -23.81 -5.01
N PRO A 784 28.87 -24.50 -4.26
CA PRO A 784 30.04 -23.86 -3.63
C PRO A 784 30.88 -23.06 -4.63
N ILE A 785 30.97 -23.53 -5.88
CA ILE A 785 31.67 -22.83 -6.95
C ILE A 785 30.97 -21.55 -7.42
N GLN A 786 29.63 -21.48 -7.36
CA GLN A 786 28.86 -20.25 -7.64
C GLN A 786 29.01 -19.25 -6.49
N MET A 787 29.24 -19.73 -5.26
CA MET A 787 29.59 -18.88 -4.12
C MET A 787 31.03 -18.34 -4.19
N SER A 788 31.93 -18.99 -4.94
CA SER A 788 33.34 -18.59 -5.10
C SER A 788 33.66 -17.85 -6.41
N GLN A 789 33.07 -18.23 -7.55
CA GLN A 789 33.40 -17.71 -8.89
C GLN A 789 33.11 -16.22 -9.05
N TYR A 790 32.11 -15.68 -8.36
CA TYR A 790 31.78 -14.25 -8.46
C TYR A 790 32.69 -13.31 -7.65
N THR A 791 33.72 -13.84 -6.97
CA THR A 791 34.77 -13.04 -6.33
C THR A 791 36.01 -12.82 -7.19
N GLN A 792 36.11 -13.48 -8.35
CA GLN A 792 37.17 -13.23 -9.34
C GLN A 792 36.52 -12.95 -10.69
N GLY A 793 36.63 -11.70 -11.16
CA GLY A 793 35.80 -11.14 -12.22
C GLY A 793 35.61 -12.01 -13.45
N GLU A 794 34.35 -12.16 -13.86
CA GLU A 794 34.00 -12.48 -15.24
C GLU A 794 34.30 -11.27 -16.12
N ALA A 795 35.53 -11.25 -16.64
CA ALA A 795 35.72 -10.87 -18.03
C ALA A 795 35.00 -11.93 -18.89
N LEU A 796 33.71 -11.72 -19.19
CA LEU A 796 33.06 -12.44 -20.28
C LEU A 796 33.23 -11.64 -21.57
N GLU A 797 34.09 -12.22 -22.42
CA GLU A 797 34.18 -12.14 -23.88
C GLU A 797 33.28 -11.09 -24.56
N GLY A 798 33.91 -10.01 -25.02
CA GLY A 798 33.28 -9.11 -26.00
C GLY A 798 33.61 -7.62 -25.90
N GLY A 799 34.87 -7.25 -25.66
CA GLY A 799 35.37 -5.91 -26.01
C GLY A 799 35.90 -5.06 -24.86
N ASN A 800 37.22 -4.88 -24.81
CA ASN A 800 37.86 -3.71 -24.21
C ASN A 800 38.95 -3.26 -25.21
N PRO A 801 39.01 -1.99 -25.64
CA PRO A 801 39.80 -1.02 -24.87
C PRO A 801 39.27 0.43 -24.97
N TYR A 802 39.04 1.12 -23.84
CA TYR A 802 39.29 2.57 -23.83
C TYR A 802 40.82 2.79 -23.78
N PRO A 803 41.45 3.52 -24.72
CA PRO A 803 42.88 3.75 -24.73
C PRO A 803 43.20 4.98 -23.89
N GLY A 804 43.92 4.80 -22.78
CA GLY A 804 44.54 5.91 -22.06
C GLY A 804 44.62 5.73 -20.54
N GLY A 805 45.70 5.09 -20.09
CA GLY A 805 46.21 5.25 -18.72
C GLY A 805 46.02 4.02 -17.80
N PRO A 806 47.05 3.61 -17.05
CA PRO A 806 47.03 2.39 -16.26
C PRO A 806 46.25 2.62 -14.97
N PHE A 807 44.92 2.50 -15.04
CA PHE A 807 44.14 2.20 -13.84
C PHE A 807 44.21 0.69 -13.57
N LEU A 808 45.39 0.25 -13.09
CA LEU A 808 45.41 -0.64 -11.93
C LEU A 808 44.88 0.21 -10.75
N GLY A 809 43.57 0.46 -10.80
CA GLY A 809 42.84 1.29 -9.86
C GLY A 809 42.72 0.52 -8.56
N ASN A 810 43.51 0.94 -7.60
CA ASN A 810 43.28 0.78 -6.16
C ASN A 810 41.77 0.70 -5.84
N PRO A 811 41.27 -0.35 -5.18
CA PRO A 811 39.90 -0.40 -4.69
C PRO A 811 39.76 0.65 -3.58
N LYS A 812 39.38 1.88 -3.94
CA LYS A 812 39.03 2.97 -3.02
C LYS A 812 37.96 3.80 -3.73
N SER A 813 36.85 4.19 -3.11
CA SER A 813 36.64 4.56 -1.71
C SER A 813 35.15 4.55 -1.36
N GLY A 814 34.78 3.88 -0.27
CA GLY A 814 33.43 3.89 0.31
C GLY A 814 32.98 2.51 0.78
N ASP A 815 33.55 2.06 1.91
CA ASP A 815 32.96 1.11 2.87
C ASP A 815 32.48 -0.32 2.49
N GLU A 816 32.65 -0.86 1.28
CA GLU A 816 32.16 -2.21 0.92
C GLU A 816 33.23 -3.23 0.45
N ASP A 817 34.10 -3.73 1.34
CA ASP A 817 35.00 -4.85 1.00
C ASP A 817 34.66 -6.14 1.79
N GLY A 818 33.96 -7.05 1.12
CA GLY A 818 33.82 -8.47 1.48
C GLY A 818 35.09 -9.28 1.15
N GLY A 819 35.32 -10.38 1.87
CA GLY A 819 36.56 -11.15 1.81
C GLY A 819 36.91 -11.74 0.43
N ILE A 820 38.20 -11.81 0.12
CA ILE A 820 38.76 -12.36 -1.12
C ILE A 820 38.90 -13.88 -0.98
N PHE A 821 38.29 -14.67 -1.88
CA PHE A 821 38.58 -16.10 -2.04
C PHE A 821 39.66 -16.26 -3.12
N ASN A 822 40.84 -16.81 -2.79
CA ASN A 822 41.92 -16.95 -3.78
C ASN A 822 42.47 -18.38 -3.86
N ARG A 823 42.13 -19.08 -4.97
CA ARG A 823 42.76 -20.29 -5.55
C ARG A 823 42.87 -21.55 -4.63
N PRO A 824 43.21 -22.75 -5.17
CA PRO A 824 42.57 -24.03 -4.80
C PRO A 824 42.91 -24.57 -3.41
N ASP A 825 43.74 -23.85 -2.66
CA ASP A 825 44.13 -24.17 -1.30
C ASP A 825 43.38 -23.21 -0.38
N PHE A 826 42.21 -23.65 0.10
CA PHE A 826 41.25 -22.87 0.87
C PHE A 826 41.85 -22.30 2.17
N VAL A 827 42.43 -21.09 2.11
CA VAL A 827 42.86 -20.33 3.29
C VAL A 827 42.07 -19.02 3.36
N LEU A 828 41.20 -18.91 4.37
CA LEU A 828 40.53 -17.67 4.77
C LEU A 828 41.54 -16.78 5.51
N THR A 829 41.94 -15.65 4.91
CA THR A 829 42.66 -14.61 5.65
C THR A 829 41.66 -13.68 6.33
N ALA A 830 41.71 -13.61 7.66
CA ALA A 830 40.89 -12.71 8.46
C ALA A 830 41.28 -11.25 8.20
N SER A 831 40.32 -10.40 7.80
CA SER A 831 40.49 -8.95 7.89
C SER A 831 40.25 -8.51 9.35
N PRO A 832 41.15 -7.72 9.96
CA PRO A 832 41.04 -7.32 11.35
C PRO A 832 40.02 -6.19 11.61
N SER A 833 39.37 -5.65 10.58
CA SER A 833 38.45 -4.51 10.75
C SER A 833 37.07 -4.95 11.33
N PRO A 834 36.53 -4.27 12.36
CA PRO A 834 35.18 -4.51 12.89
C PRO A 834 34.06 -4.38 11.86
N GLU A 835 34.27 -3.54 10.84
CA GLU A 835 33.31 -3.23 9.79
C GLU A 835 33.24 -4.34 8.71
N THR A 836 34.37 -5.01 8.45
CA THR A 836 34.40 -6.20 7.58
C THR A 836 33.73 -7.41 8.27
N ARG A 837 33.89 -7.55 9.59
CA ARG A 837 33.18 -8.58 10.36
C ARG A 837 31.67 -8.39 10.23
N SER A 838 31.17 -7.18 10.40
CA SER A 838 29.73 -6.89 10.40
C SER A 838 29.03 -7.13 9.05
N ARG A 839 29.74 -7.04 7.92
CA ARG A 839 29.20 -7.18 6.55
C ARG A 839 29.26 -8.60 5.96
N SER A 840 29.81 -9.57 6.68
CA SER A 840 29.92 -10.96 6.25
C SER A 840 28.60 -11.75 6.33
N PHE A 841 28.43 -12.75 5.45
CA PHE A 841 27.35 -13.76 5.53
C PHE A 841 27.22 -14.36 6.94
N ALA A 842 28.34 -14.52 7.64
CA ALA A 842 28.41 -15.21 8.90
C ALA A 842 28.14 -14.30 10.13
N TYR A 843 28.45 -13.00 10.16
CA TYR A 843 28.16 -12.19 11.35
C TYR A 843 26.66 -11.98 11.63
N GLY A 844 25.85 -11.73 10.60
CA GLY A 844 24.40 -11.55 10.77
C GLY A 844 23.69 -12.85 11.14
N THR A 845 24.07 -13.94 10.47
CA THR A 845 23.49 -15.28 10.68
C THR A 845 23.95 -15.87 12.00
N ASP A 846 25.24 -15.85 12.30
CA ASP A 846 25.82 -16.56 13.45
C ASP A 846 25.48 -15.88 14.78
N THR A 847 25.51 -14.54 14.85
CA THR A 847 25.15 -13.80 16.09
C THR A 847 23.71 -14.07 16.48
N MET A 848 22.80 -14.12 15.51
CA MET A 848 21.38 -14.39 15.74
C MET A 848 21.15 -15.86 16.13
N MET A 849 21.82 -16.80 15.45
CA MET A 849 21.80 -18.23 15.79
C MET A 849 22.30 -18.50 17.22
N LEU A 850 23.33 -17.77 17.65
CA LEU A 850 23.90 -17.82 19.00
C LEU A 850 22.91 -17.30 20.05
N GLU A 851 22.32 -16.13 19.83
CA GLU A 851 21.33 -15.54 20.75
C GLU A 851 20.13 -16.48 20.94
N TYR A 852 19.65 -17.11 19.87
CA TYR A 852 18.54 -18.06 19.96
C TYR A 852 18.91 -19.40 20.58
N LYS A 853 20.12 -19.91 20.31
CA LYS A 853 20.64 -21.11 20.98
C LYS A 853 20.80 -20.87 22.49
N GLN A 854 21.28 -19.70 22.89
CA GLN A 854 21.41 -19.30 24.30
C GLN A 854 20.04 -19.16 25.00
N ARG A 855 19.00 -18.76 24.26
CA ARG A 855 17.64 -18.54 24.78
C ARG A 855 16.70 -19.75 24.63
N GLY A 856 17.15 -20.85 24.02
CA GLY A 856 16.37 -22.09 23.87
C GLY A 856 15.18 -22.00 22.90
N THR A 857 15.08 -20.93 22.11
CA THR A 857 13.98 -20.69 21.15
C THR A 857 14.29 -21.19 19.74
N TYR A 858 15.51 -21.68 19.52
CA TYR A 858 15.94 -22.22 18.25
C TYR A 858 15.67 -23.73 18.14
N PRO A 859 14.86 -24.22 17.17
CA PRO A 859 14.63 -25.65 17.01
C PRO A 859 15.93 -26.39 16.67
N ALA A 860 16.23 -27.48 17.40
CA ALA A 860 17.44 -28.29 17.17
C ALA A 860 17.58 -28.75 15.70
N ALA A 861 16.45 -29.07 15.08
CA ALA A 861 16.31 -29.37 13.65
C ALA A 861 16.97 -28.33 12.73
N MET A 862 16.72 -27.04 12.97
CA MET A 862 17.29 -25.97 12.16
C MET A 862 18.81 -25.82 12.39
N GLN A 863 19.32 -26.14 13.59
CA GLN A 863 20.76 -26.01 13.89
C GLN A 863 21.52 -27.05 13.07
N ASN A 864 20.93 -28.23 12.97
CA ASN A 864 21.48 -29.36 12.23
C ASN A 864 21.43 -29.12 10.72
N GLY A 865 20.32 -28.58 10.19
CA GLY A 865 20.23 -28.20 8.77
C GLY A 865 21.28 -27.17 8.37
N TYR A 866 21.46 -26.13 9.21
CA TYR A 866 22.51 -25.13 9.01
C TYR A 866 23.93 -25.71 9.11
N ALA A 867 24.20 -26.55 10.12
CA ALA A 867 25.51 -27.19 10.28
C ALA A 867 25.86 -28.11 9.10
N THR A 868 24.88 -28.87 8.61
CA THR A 868 25.04 -29.77 7.46
C THR A 868 25.30 -28.99 6.17
N TRP A 869 24.54 -27.91 5.95
CA TRP A 869 24.78 -26.97 4.85
C TRP A 869 26.19 -26.36 4.94
N ALA A 870 26.59 -25.86 6.10
CA ALA A 870 27.90 -25.25 6.30
C ALA A 870 29.05 -26.25 6.02
N GLN A 871 28.89 -27.51 6.42
CA GLN A 871 29.85 -28.58 6.11
C GLN A 871 29.91 -28.93 4.61
N ALA A 872 28.76 -28.94 3.92
CA ALA A 872 28.68 -29.21 2.49
C ALA A 872 29.27 -28.07 1.64
N VAL A 873 29.12 -26.82 2.09
CA VAL A 873 29.64 -25.63 1.42
C VAL A 873 31.13 -25.42 1.71
N TRP A 874 31.59 -25.76 2.93
CA TRP A 874 32.99 -25.70 3.35
C TRP A 874 33.53 -27.07 3.74
N PRO A 875 33.79 -27.97 2.76
CA PRO A 875 34.38 -29.27 3.00
C PRO A 875 35.82 -29.08 3.51
N GLY A 876 36.00 -29.20 4.83
CA GLY A 876 37.23 -28.81 5.53
C GLY A 876 36.98 -28.23 6.92
N ILE A 877 35.73 -27.85 7.24
CA ILE A 877 35.27 -27.63 8.62
C ILE A 877 35.10 -29.00 9.30
N VAL A 878 36.22 -29.69 9.50
CA VAL A 878 36.28 -30.89 10.34
C VAL A 878 37.39 -30.68 11.35
N GLY A 879 37.01 -30.54 12.62
CA GLY A 879 37.90 -30.77 13.75
C GLY A 879 38.70 -29.56 14.27
N ASN A 880 38.25 -29.05 15.40
CA ASN A 880 39.00 -28.81 16.65
C ASN A 880 40.41 -28.19 16.72
N ALA A 881 41.12 -27.82 15.65
CA ALA A 881 42.55 -27.46 15.79
C ALA A 881 43.13 -26.42 14.81
N ALA A 882 42.38 -25.42 14.34
CA ALA A 882 42.95 -24.26 13.63
C ALA A 882 42.93 -22.99 14.51
N PRO A 883 44.07 -22.53 15.07
CA PRO A 883 44.12 -21.39 16.01
C PRO A 883 43.88 -20.00 15.38
N GLN A 884 43.62 -19.90 14.07
CA GLN A 884 43.61 -18.60 13.36
C GLN A 884 42.30 -18.29 12.63
N ASN A 885 41.26 -19.12 12.74
CA ASN A 885 39.92 -18.78 12.24
C ASN A 885 39.02 -18.38 13.42
N ASP A 886 38.87 -17.07 13.66
CA ASP A 886 37.94 -16.52 14.66
C ASP A 886 36.47 -16.96 14.39
N TRP A 887 36.15 -17.44 13.18
CA TRP A 887 34.89 -18.10 12.82
C TRP A 887 34.63 -19.40 13.60
N LEU A 888 35.67 -20.10 14.05
CA LEU A 888 35.58 -21.38 14.77
C LEU A 888 35.31 -21.24 16.27
N LYS A 889 35.24 -20.01 16.82
CA LYS A 889 34.89 -19.79 18.24
C LYS A 889 33.43 -20.13 18.57
N TYR A 890 32.57 -20.32 17.56
CA TYR A 890 31.14 -20.53 17.75
C TYR A 890 30.75 -21.96 17.39
N ARG A 891 30.99 -22.89 18.32
CA ARG A 891 30.64 -24.32 18.18
C ARG A 891 29.12 -24.50 17.99
N VAL A 892 28.66 -24.66 16.75
CA VAL A 892 27.42 -25.41 16.50
C VAL A 892 27.80 -26.87 16.66
N GLY A 893 27.65 -27.39 17.89
CA GLY A 893 27.90 -28.81 18.14
C GLY A 893 27.02 -29.64 17.22
N THR A 894 27.63 -30.57 16.48
CA THR A 894 26.93 -31.69 15.89
C THR A 894 26.14 -32.34 17.02
N VAL A 895 24.82 -32.19 16.99
CA VAL A 895 23.97 -33.00 17.84
C VAL A 895 23.99 -34.40 17.21
N GLY A 896 23.95 -35.46 18.04
CA GLY A 896 24.24 -36.85 17.63
C GLY A 896 23.40 -37.45 16.48
N THR A 897 23.44 -38.77 16.34
CA THR A 897 22.66 -39.45 15.30
C THR A 897 21.18 -39.55 15.72
N ALA A 898 20.28 -39.05 14.87
CA ALA A 898 18.83 -39.23 15.05
C ALA A 898 18.41 -40.71 14.90
N PRO A 899 17.21 -41.11 15.37
CA PRO A 899 16.74 -42.49 15.29
C PRO A 899 16.79 -43.06 13.86
N SER A 900 17.18 -44.33 13.75
CA SER A 900 17.35 -45.06 12.48
C SER A 900 16.05 -45.49 11.80
N SER A 901 14.89 -45.32 12.45
CA SER A 901 13.60 -45.68 11.86
C SER A 901 13.16 -44.60 10.87
N ALA A 902 13.43 -44.84 9.59
CA ALA A 902 12.99 -43.92 8.56
C ALA A 902 11.45 -43.96 8.40
N PRO A 903 10.80 -42.81 8.10
CA PRO A 903 9.37 -42.78 7.86
C PRO A 903 9.00 -43.66 6.66
N LEU A 904 7.89 -44.40 6.74
CA LEU A 904 7.27 -44.96 5.55
C LEU A 904 6.66 -43.81 4.76
N VAL A 905 7.13 -43.58 3.54
CA VAL A 905 6.66 -42.51 2.67
C VAL A 905 5.75 -43.09 1.57
N SER A 906 4.67 -42.37 1.29
CA SER A 906 3.81 -42.62 0.13
C SER A 906 3.55 -41.32 -0.61
N ALA A 907 3.33 -41.41 -1.92
CA ALA A 907 3.01 -40.27 -2.75
C ALA A 907 1.78 -40.59 -3.61
N GLY A 908 0.87 -39.63 -3.73
CA GLY A 908 -0.34 -39.71 -4.55
C GLY A 908 -0.59 -38.40 -5.30
N THR A 909 -1.44 -38.44 -6.31
CA THR A 909 -1.78 -37.27 -7.13
C THR A 909 -3.19 -36.76 -6.84
N THR A 910 -3.39 -35.45 -7.00
CA THR A 910 -4.71 -34.83 -7.21
C THR A 910 -4.74 -34.17 -8.58
N ALA A 911 -5.86 -33.53 -8.94
CA ALA A 911 -5.98 -32.80 -10.20
C ALA A 911 -4.82 -31.82 -10.45
N ASN A 912 -4.26 -31.18 -9.40
CA ASN A 912 -3.24 -30.13 -9.53
C ASN A 912 -2.03 -30.26 -8.59
N SER A 913 -1.89 -31.31 -7.78
CA SER A 913 -0.77 -31.46 -6.83
C SER A 913 -0.27 -32.91 -6.68
N VAL A 914 0.96 -33.06 -6.18
CA VAL A 914 1.45 -34.30 -5.58
C VAL A 914 1.30 -34.17 -4.06
N ASN A 915 0.66 -35.14 -3.43
CA ASN A 915 0.55 -35.28 -1.99
C ASN A 915 1.51 -36.37 -1.51
N VAL A 916 2.47 -36.00 -0.68
CA VAL A 916 3.40 -36.90 -0.01
C VAL A 916 2.95 -37.03 1.45
N SER A 917 2.84 -38.26 1.95
CA SER A 917 2.51 -38.53 3.36
C SER A 917 3.48 -39.53 3.96
N TRP A 918 3.65 -39.49 5.28
CA TRP A 918 4.57 -40.38 5.97
C TRP A 918 4.14 -40.75 7.38
N SER A 919 4.61 -41.91 7.85
CA SER A 919 4.38 -42.37 9.23
C SER A 919 5.10 -41.49 10.25
N SER A 920 4.47 -41.24 11.40
CA SER A 920 5.09 -40.48 12.50
C SER A 920 6.23 -41.28 13.14
N VAL A 921 7.34 -40.61 13.44
CA VAL A 921 8.48 -41.17 14.16
C VAL A 921 8.50 -40.64 15.59
N ALA A 922 8.70 -41.52 16.57
CA ALA A 922 8.75 -41.13 17.97
C ALA A 922 9.94 -40.18 18.25
N GLY A 923 9.70 -39.10 18.99
CA GLY A 923 10.72 -38.07 19.25
C GLY A 923 10.98 -37.11 18.08
N ALA A 924 10.23 -37.23 16.97
CA ALA A 924 10.25 -36.26 15.89
C ALA A 924 9.74 -34.90 16.38
N GLN A 925 10.56 -33.86 16.17
CA GLN A 925 10.15 -32.46 16.32
C GLN A 925 9.59 -31.91 15.00
N SER A 926 10.08 -32.42 13.87
CA SER A 926 9.58 -32.10 12.53
C SER A 926 10.16 -33.06 11.49
N TYR A 927 9.80 -32.90 10.21
CA TYR A 927 10.31 -33.70 9.09
C TYR A 927 10.80 -32.81 7.94
N ASN A 928 11.79 -33.27 7.16
CA ASN A 928 12.15 -32.65 5.89
C ASN A 928 11.68 -33.54 4.73
N VAL A 929 11.18 -32.91 3.67
CA VAL A 929 10.75 -33.56 2.42
C VAL A 929 11.80 -33.28 1.36
N LYS A 930 12.33 -34.35 0.76
CA LYS A 930 13.33 -34.28 -0.30
C LYS A 930 12.75 -34.84 -1.59
N ARG A 931 13.15 -34.28 -2.73
CA ARG A 931 12.70 -34.69 -4.06
C ARG A 931 13.86 -34.83 -5.03
N ALA A 932 13.75 -35.79 -5.93
CA ALA A 932 14.61 -35.94 -7.10
C ALA A 932 13.78 -36.26 -8.35
N ASP A 933 14.32 -35.94 -9.52
CA ASP A 933 13.78 -36.32 -10.83
C ASP A 933 14.34 -37.69 -11.31
N SER A 934 15.18 -38.34 -10.48
CA SER A 934 15.73 -39.66 -10.73
C SER A 934 15.71 -40.52 -9.45
N PRO A 935 15.61 -41.85 -9.56
CA PRO A 935 15.60 -42.74 -8.40
C PRO A 935 16.90 -42.69 -7.60
N SER A 936 18.01 -42.37 -8.26
CA SER A 936 19.35 -42.25 -7.68
C SER A 936 19.68 -40.85 -7.12
N GLY A 937 18.79 -39.87 -7.31
CA GLY A 937 19.06 -38.48 -6.93
C GLY A 937 19.76 -37.66 -8.03
N PRO A 938 20.35 -36.50 -7.69
CA PRO A 938 20.48 -35.93 -6.34
C PRO A 938 19.12 -35.55 -5.75
N PHE A 939 18.93 -35.85 -4.46
CA PHE A 939 17.75 -35.44 -3.72
C PHE A 939 17.97 -34.05 -3.11
N LEU A 940 17.09 -33.12 -3.46
CA LEU A 940 17.07 -31.78 -2.89
C LEU A 940 15.98 -31.70 -1.83
N THR A 941 16.28 -31.13 -0.67
CA THR A 941 15.25 -30.82 0.32
C THR A 941 14.38 -29.67 -0.19
N ILE A 942 13.12 -29.97 -0.46
CA ILE A 942 12.13 -29.04 -1.01
C ILE A 942 11.13 -28.53 0.03
N ALA A 943 11.11 -29.15 1.21
CA ALA A 943 10.40 -28.61 2.36
C ALA A 943 11.12 -28.99 3.65
N TYR A 944 11.37 -28.02 4.51
CA TYR A 944 11.98 -28.25 5.82
C TYR A 944 10.94 -28.16 6.94
N PHE A 945 11.24 -28.79 8.07
CA PHE A 945 10.56 -28.60 9.36
C PHE A 945 9.03 -28.78 9.37
N ARG A 946 8.51 -29.75 8.61
CA ARG A 946 7.09 -30.11 8.61
C ARG A 946 6.69 -30.70 9.96
N THR A 947 5.73 -30.07 10.63
CA THR A 947 5.17 -30.58 11.91
C THR A 947 4.05 -31.59 11.70
N GLY A 948 3.40 -31.53 10.53
CA GLY A 948 2.44 -32.55 10.09
C GLY A 948 3.11 -33.69 9.32
N ASN A 949 2.33 -34.74 9.08
CA ASN A 949 2.75 -35.98 8.44
C ASN A 949 2.48 -36.03 6.93
N SER A 950 2.27 -34.86 6.33
CA SER A 950 2.02 -34.73 4.91
C SER A 950 2.51 -33.39 4.35
N TYR A 951 2.75 -33.40 3.05
CA TYR A 951 3.17 -32.26 2.26
C TYR A 951 2.53 -32.32 0.88
N SER A 952 1.93 -31.22 0.45
CA SER A 952 1.40 -31.08 -0.90
C SER A 952 2.30 -30.14 -1.69
N GLU A 953 2.64 -30.52 -2.90
CA GLU A 953 3.48 -29.75 -3.82
C GLU A 953 2.80 -29.58 -5.18
N THR A 954 2.93 -28.40 -5.77
CA THR A 954 2.58 -28.17 -7.17
C THR A 954 3.83 -28.34 -8.02
N VAL A 955 3.87 -29.37 -8.87
CA VAL A 955 4.95 -29.60 -9.83
C VAL A 955 4.46 -29.34 -11.27
N PRO A 956 5.30 -28.85 -12.20
CA PRO A 956 4.89 -28.48 -13.56
C PRO A 956 4.27 -29.64 -14.37
N MET A 957 3.21 -29.36 -15.15
CA MET A 957 2.48 -30.33 -16.00
C MET A 957 3.00 -30.46 -17.45
N ALA A 958 4.19 -29.96 -17.78
CA ALA A 958 4.60 -29.86 -19.19
C ALA A 958 4.91 -31.23 -19.83
N GLY A 959 3.89 -31.84 -20.46
CA GLY A 959 3.99 -32.64 -21.67
C GLY A 959 4.54 -34.07 -21.61
N THR A 960 4.92 -34.61 -20.44
CA THR A 960 5.38 -36.01 -20.33
C THR A 960 5.09 -36.55 -18.94
N GLY A 961 4.66 -37.80 -18.83
CA GLY A 961 4.44 -38.50 -17.55
C GLY A 961 5.74 -38.64 -16.75
N ARG A 962 6.17 -37.56 -16.09
CA ARG A 962 7.43 -37.49 -15.34
C ARG A 962 7.27 -38.20 -14.01
N THR A 963 8.28 -38.97 -13.64
CA THR A 963 8.30 -39.65 -12.34
C THR A 963 9.14 -38.85 -11.36
N TYR A 964 8.53 -38.48 -10.24
CA TYR A 964 9.17 -37.81 -9.12
C TYR A 964 9.44 -38.80 -8.01
N TYR A 965 10.58 -38.65 -7.34
CA TYR A 965 10.99 -39.51 -6.22
C TYR A 965 11.07 -38.67 -4.96
N TYR A 966 10.45 -39.14 -3.89
CA TYR A 966 10.36 -38.44 -2.61
C TYR A 966 10.99 -39.25 -1.48
N ARG A 967 11.75 -38.57 -0.62
CA ARG A 967 12.32 -39.12 0.60
C ARG A 967 12.02 -38.19 1.78
N ILE A 968 11.84 -38.77 2.95
CA ILE A 968 11.56 -38.04 4.18
C ILE A 968 12.69 -38.30 5.18
N THR A 969 13.16 -37.24 5.81
CA THR A 969 14.00 -37.33 7.00
C THR A 969 13.25 -36.78 8.21
N THR A 970 13.57 -37.31 9.38
CA THR A 970 13.01 -36.88 10.65
C THR A 970 14.01 -35.99 11.36
N ASN A 971 13.58 -34.83 11.83
CA ASN A 971 14.35 -34.00 12.72
C ASN A 971 13.96 -34.29 14.17
N THR A 972 14.94 -34.57 15.01
CA THR A 972 14.77 -34.75 16.45
C THR A 972 15.59 -33.71 17.22
N ALA A 973 15.46 -33.70 18.54
CA ALA A 973 16.37 -32.94 19.40
C ALA A 973 17.84 -33.35 19.19
N ALA A 974 18.08 -34.58 18.70
CA ALA A 974 19.41 -35.14 18.52
C ALA A 974 20.01 -34.92 17.12
N GLY A 975 19.25 -34.67 16.05
CA GLY A 975 19.80 -34.72 14.68
C GLY A 975 18.73 -34.81 13.59
N GLU A 976 19.13 -34.70 12.32
CA GLU A 976 18.36 -35.18 11.16
C GLU A 976 18.65 -36.68 10.94
N SER A 977 17.61 -37.47 10.64
CA SER A 977 17.75 -38.91 10.36
C SER A 977 18.34 -39.19 8.99
N LEU A 978 18.70 -40.46 8.75
CA LEU A 978 18.88 -40.97 7.39
C LEU A 978 17.58 -40.82 6.57
N ASP A 979 17.73 -40.74 5.26
CA ASP A 979 16.63 -40.72 4.30
C ASP A 979 15.76 -41.98 4.42
N SER A 980 14.44 -41.81 4.25
CA SER A 980 13.55 -42.93 3.93
C SER A 980 13.88 -43.62 2.61
N ALA A 981 13.34 -44.82 2.42
CA ALA A 981 13.18 -45.37 1.09
C ALA A 981 12.40 -44.37 0.21
N SER A 982 12.71 -44.32 -1.09
CA SER A 982 12.06 -43.39 -2.01
C SER A 982 10.62 -43.85 -2.32
N ALA A 983 9.64 -42.96 -2.22
CA ALA A 983 8.35 -43.13 -2.90
C ALA A 983 8.42 -42.50 -4.29
N SER A 984 8.00 -43.23 -5.32
CA SER A 984 7.91 -42.71 -6.69
C SER A 984 6.46 -42.40 -7.07
N ILE A 985 6.24 -41.33 -7.81
CA ILE A 985 4.93 -40.98 -8.36
C ILE A 985 5.07 -40.41 -9.76
N GLN A 986 4.27 -40.92 -10.70
CA GLN A 986 4.21 -40.40 -12.06
C GLN A 986 3.10 -39.35 -12.14
N ARG A 987 3.38 -38.21 -12.76
CA ARG A 987 2.43 -37.12 -12.95
C ARG A 987 2.36 -36.64 -14.38
#